data_AF-A0A0T6B160-F1
#
_entry.id   AF-A0A0T6B160-F1
#
_cell.length_a   1.000
_cell.length_b   1.000
_cell.length_c   1.000
_cell.angle_alpha   90.00
_cell.angle_beta   90.00
_cell.angle_gamma   90.00
#
_symmetry.space_group_name_H-M   'P 1'
#
loop_
_entity.id
_entity.type
_entity.pdbx_description
1 polymer ?
#
loop_
_entity_poly.entity_id
_entity_poly.type
_entity_poly.pdbx_seq_one_letter_code
_entity_poly.pdbx_strand_id
1 'polypeptide(L)'
;MSDEETLLSENESLPATEKRKLPQEDDRNEANKKRKKELLKPPTAEELNQLRETENLYSSNLIRLQIEEVLSEISVKEKYLDQIELWWNNFCTVLKSLGDEEGILLSEIKQQVGKKLSRRSKFINELYKNKTKLKHDKDFLLKFSHAESYSIFGEYQLQCLTKSDLQLNVNIRMPTLCLSLKDYLNNRYFIKRHYYLVYLLYSIKEKISASKVEMVFHENLNFLPFIRIIPQFSNKLTINVFVTTNNFFNLNRFLPDKNNIKYDFDDNFKDIVAKDFGGVGTPKHNSFIARECTLDMNYEFMQPLLKVKNVQDGIKLLILWLTQREMNKGLGNFTNELVFYTVAYLVKKKKVNAHMSSYQVVRIFWLFLKDSKWNEEPISLSEEIKTDTINMFKENYDIVFLDVSGYFNITSFLHLGVYLKLKQEAELALHILDGNNFNSFSSLFLMKIPFPLQYDALIKLNVEDKFSVIYENASQDRKWKYYGFYRDLIINEINDILNHGLANRVSSIVPYMCCDEVEHNSNKPNITFGINLNPEFAFNVIERGPPEGNQAAVKKFQEFWKGLTSFRRFQDSSVAEVVYFQCRTLQDKRNIFLNILEFLFNKKYPLELKVVGNQLEKVLKLENTIVHFPTGTNEEACLKIKHIYSDLNKILRNLELPLIITNVQATSDT
;
A
#
# COMPACT_ATOMS: atom_id res chain seq x y z
N MET A 1 6.55 65.98 27.28
CA MET A 1 6.05 65.84 28.66
C MET A 1 6.47 64.46 29.14
N SER A 2 7.76 64.26 29.33
CA SER A 2 8.56 64.69 30.50
C SER A 2 8.36 63.74 31.69
N ASP A 3 9.35 63.19 32.38
CA ASP A 3 10.82 63.10 32.27
C ASP A 3 11.20 62.07 33.38
N GLU A 4 12.12 61.13 33.12
CA GLU A 4 13.50 61.05 33.67
C GLU A 4 13.59 60.68 35.17
N GLU A 5 14.20 59.53 35.49
CA GLU A 5 15.60 59.32 35.88
C GLU A 5 15.86 59.51 37.37
N THR A 6 16.51 58.51 38.00
CA THR A 6 17.34 58.74 39.17
C THR A 6 18.59 57.88 39.11
N LEU A 7 19.71 58.59 39.24
CA LEU A 7 21.10 58.23 39.14
C LEU A 7 21.65 57.45 40.35
N LEU A 8 22.77 56.79 40.05
CA LEU A 8 23.87 56.31 40.90
C LEU A 8 24.19 57.19 42.13
N SER A 9 24.59 56.54 43.24
CA SER A 9 25.77 56.97 44.02
C SER A 9 26.28 55.88 44.96
N GLU A 10 27.60 55.82 45.04
CA GLU A 10 28.47 54.89 45.76
C GLU A 10 28.46 55.10 47.27
N ASN A 11 28.92 54.11 48.04
CA ASN A 11 29.88 54.34 49.13
C ASN A 11 30.55 53.04 49.60
N GLU A 12 31.85 52.98 49.37
CA GLU A 12 32.81 52.03 49.90
C GLU A 12 33.05 52.21 51.40
N SER A 13 33.38 51.12 52.11
CA SER A 13 34.33 51.16 53.24
C SER A 13 34.97 49.77 53.49
N LEU A 14 36.26 49.67 53.16
CA LEU A 14 37.26 48.67 53.63
C LEU A 14 37.62 48.97 55.12
N PRO A 15 38.30 48.11 55.94
CA PRO A 15 39.45 47.22 55.65
C PRO A 15 39.42 45.86 56.44
N ALA A 16 40.39 44.93 56.50
CA ALA A 16 41.84 44.92 56.38
C ALA A 16 42.42 43.51 56.06
N THR A 17 43.62 43.55 55.50
CA THR A 17 44.66 42.54 55.18
C THR A 17 44.73 41.21 55.94
N GLU A 18 44.84 40.10 55.19
CA GLU A 18 45.72 38.96 55.54
C GLU A 18 46.44 38.40 54.30
N LYS A 19 47.68 37.95 54.54
CA LYS A 19 48.78 37.78 53.59
C LYS A 19 48.55 36.69 52.52
N ARG A 20 48.78 37.02 51.25
CA ARG A 20 48.94 36.05 50.14
C ARG A 20 50.11 35.11 50.42
N LYS A 21 49.83 33.82 50.63
CA LYS A 21 50.78 32.73 50.37
C LYS A 21 50.65 32.33 48.90
N LEU A 22 51.77 32.35 48.17
CA LEU A 22 51.90 31.75 46.84
C LEU A 22 51.69 30.23 46.95
N PRO A 23 50.77 29.61 46.19
CA PRO A 23 50.73 28.16 46.07
C PRO A 23 51.94 27.69 45.28
N GLN A 24 52.64 26.71 45.84
CA GLN A 24 53.79 26.02 45.25
C GLN A 24 53.41 25.34 43.92
N GLU A 25 54.41 25.20 43.04
CA GLU A 25 54.27 24.70 41.66
C GLU A 25 53.74 23.27 41.52
N ASP A 26 53.60 22.52 42.62
CA ASP A 26 53.11 21.12 42.59
C ASP A 26 51.59 21.00 42.41
N ASP A 27 50.78 21.97 42.83
CA ASP A 27 49.31 21.91 42.69
C ASP A 27 48.84 22.16 41.24
N ARG A 28 49.65 22.83 40.41
CA ARG A 28 49.32 23.07 39.00
C ARG A 28 49.43 21.81 38.15
N ASN A 29 50.31 20.88 38.53
CA ASN A 29 50.52 19.63 37.79
C ASN A 29 49.45 18.58 38.11
N GLU A 30 48.89 18.56 39.31
CA GLU A 30 47.73 17.70 39.62
C GLU A 30 46.42 18.23 39.04
N ALA A 31 46.19 19.54 39.07
CA ALA A 31 45.01 20.16 38.46
C ALA A 31 45.00 19.98 36.92
N ASN A 32 46.16 20.09 36.26
CA ASN A 32 46.27 19.82 34.82
C ASN A 32 46.19 18.33 34.47
N LYS A 33 46.65 17.41 35.34
CA LYS A 33 46.45 15.96 35.14
C LYS A 33 45.00 15.54 35.36
N LYS A 34 44.27 16.15 36.31
CA LYS A 34 42.82 15.94 36.51
C LYS A 34 42.01 16.50 35.32
N ARG A 35 42.30 17.72 34.86
CA ARG A 35 41.63 18.31 33.67
C ARG A 35 41.89 17.53 32.38
N LYS A 36 43.12 17.05 32.15
CA LYS A 36 43.40 16.17 30.99
C LYS A 36 42.70 14.81 31.09
N LYS A 37 42.53 14.25 32.30
CA LYS A 37 41.75 13.01 32.49
C LYS A 37 40.24 13.22 32.33
N GLU A 38 39.70 14.40 32.61
CA GLU A 38 38.29 14.74 32.34
C GLU A 38 38.01 14.96 30.85
N LEU A 39 38.94 15.56 30.10
CA LEU A 39 38.86 15.72 28.63
C LEU A 39 39.00 14.41 27.83
N LEU A 40 39.50 13.34 28.47
CA LEU A 40 39.71 12.01 27.87
C LEU A 40 38.72 10.96 28.39
N LYS A 41 37.71 11.36 29.17
CA LYS A 41 36.63 10.45 29.58
C LYS A 41 35.69 10.22 28.39
N PRO A 42 35.25 8.97 28.13
CA PRO A 42 34.19 8.73 27.17
C PRO A 42 32.95 9.53 27.63
N PRO A 43 32.22 10.18 26.70
CA PRO A 43 31.10 11.04 27.05
C PRO A 43 30.08 10.25 27.85
N THR A 44 29.58 10.86 28.92
CA THR A 44 28.55 10.24 29.76
C THR A 44 27.25 10.08 28.96
N ALA A 45 26.39 9.14 29.36
CA ALA A 45 25.12 8.90 28.65
C ALA A 45 24.23 10.15 28.57
N GLU A 46 24.34 11.05 29.55
CA GLU A 46 23.66 12.34 29.57
C GLU A 46 24.26 13.34 28.58
N GLU A 47 25.59 13.43 28.46
CA GLU A 47 26.27 14.28 27.47
C GLU A 47 26.05 13.76 26.04
N LEU A 48 26.04 12.44 25.82
CA LEU A 48 25.66 11.83 24.53
C LEU A 48 24.21 12.14 24.16
N ASN A 49 23.30 12.10 25.13
CA ASN A 49 21.90 12.48 24.89
C ASN A 49 21.77 13.98 24.61
N GLN A 50 22.48 14.85 25.33
CA GLN A 50 22.48 16.31 25.08
C GLN A 50 23.10 16.67 23.73
N LEU A 51 24.18 15.99 23.31
CA LEU A 51 24.79 16.18 21.98
C LEU A 51 23.84 15.71 20.86
N ARG A 52 23.21 14.55 21.04
CA ARG A 52 22.22 14.04 20.10
C ARG A 52 20.97 14.91 20.05
N GLU A 53 20.53 15.46 21.19
CA GLU A 53 19.45 16.43 21.26
C GLU A 53 19.83 17.74 20.58
N THR A 54 21.03 18.28 20.80
CA THR A 54 21.49 19.53 20.15
C THR A 54 21.67 19.40 18.63
N GLU A 55 22.18 18.26 18.15
CA GLU A 55 22.26 17.97 16.70
C GLU A 55 20.86 17.81 16.09
N ASN A 56 19.97 17.06 16.76
CA ASN A 56 18.59 16.87 16.32
C ASN A 56 17.73 18.13 16.49
N LEU A 57 18.10 19.08 17.35
CA LEU A 57 17.32 20.30 17.58
C LEU A 57 17.32 21.19 16.33
N TYR A 58 18.44 21.28 15.60
CA TYR A 58 18.51 22.07 14.37
C TYR A 58 17.67 21.43 13.24
N SER A 59 17.86 20.13 12.99
CA SER A 59 17.09 19.41 11.97
C SER A 59 15.60 19.32 12.34
N SER A 60 15.27 19.11 13.61
CA SER A 60 13.89 19.06 14.09
C SER A 60 13.19 20.41 14.00
N ASN A 61 13.88 21.53 14.28
CA ASN A 61 13.30 22.86 14.14
C ASN A 61 13.04 23.22 12.67
N LEU A 62 13.98 22.93 11.77
CA LEU A 62 13.78 23.15 10.33
C LEU A 62 12.62 22.30 9.79
N ILE A 63 12.62 21.01 10.10
CA ILE A 63 11.55 20.08 9.70
C ILE A 63 10.21 20.53 10.27
N ARG A 64 10.17 21.04 11.51
CA ARG A 64 8.93 21.57 12.11
C ARG A 64 8.39 22.75 11.32
N LEU A 65 9.24 23.72 10.94
CA LEU A 65 8.83 24.86 10.10
C LEU A 65 8.30 24.40 8.74
N GLN A 66 8.99 23.45 8.10
CA GLN A 66 8.56 22.88 6.82
C GLN A 66 7.24 22.11 6.95
N ILE A 67 7.03 21.38 8.06
CA ILE A 67 5.76 20.72 8.37
C ILE A 67 4.64 21.74 8.56
N GLU A 68 4.88 22.82 9.30
CA GLU A 68 3.89 23.87 9.52
C GLU A 68 3.49 24.55 8.19
N GLU A 69 4.47 24.82 7.32
CA GLU A 69 4.23 25.35 5.98
C GLU A 69 3.39 24.38 5.14
N VAL A 70 3.80 23.12 5.02
CA VAL A 70 3.06 22.10 4.26
C VAL A 70 1.66 21.87 4.81
N LEU A 71 1.49 21.83 6.13
CA LEU A 71 0.17 21.71 6.75
C LEU A 71 -0.71 22.92 6.42
N SER A 72 -0.14 24.13 6.40
CA SER A 72 -0.88 25.33 6.00
C SER A 72 -1.35 25.26 4.55
N GLU A 73 -0.54 24.72 3.64
CA GLU A 73 -0.87 24.58 2.22
C GLU A 73 -1.91 23.49 1.94
N ILE A 74 -1.83 22.37 2.68
CA ILE A 74 -2.70 21.21 2.54
C ILE A 74 -4.03 21.41 3.26
N SER A 75 -4.07 22.24 4.31
CA SER A 75 -5.29 22.52 5.06
C SER A 75 -6.40 23.09 4.18
N VAL A 76 -7.62 22.64 4.46
CA VAL A 76 -8.83 23.13 3.78
C VAL A 76 -9.27 24.44 4.43
N LYS A 77 -9.54 25.47 3.62
CA LYS A 77 -10.01 26.77 4.13
C LYS A 77 -11.39 26.61 4.77
N GLU A 78 -11.62 27.30 5.89
CA GLU A 78 -12.89 27.26 6.64
C GLU A 78 -14.13 27.53 5.77
N LYS A 79 -14.05 28.48 4.84
CA LYS A 79 -15.15 28.77 3.89
C LYS A 79 -15.65 27.54 3.11
N TYR A 80 -14.76 26.59 2.79
CA TYR A 80 -15.16 25.36 2.11
C TYR A 80 -15.83 24.38 3.07
N LEU A 81 -15.42 24.35 4.34
CA LEU A 81 -16.07 23.55 5.38
C LEU A 81 -17.50 24.04 5.63
N ASP A 82 -17.71 25.35 5.70
CA ASP A 82 -19.05 25.95 5.85
C ASP A 82 -19.97 25.58 4.66
N GLN A 83 -19.43 25.57 3.44
CA GLN A 83 -20.17 25.15 2.25
C GLN A 83 -20.52 23.67 2.27
N ILE A 84 -19.61 22.82 2.75
CA ILE A 84 -19.85 21.39 2.94
C ILE A 84 -20.94 21.18 3.99
N GLU A 85 -20.92 21.92 5.09
CA GLU A 85 -21.94 21.82 6.14
C GLU A 85 -23.32 22.27 5.64
N LEU A 86 -23.38 23.39 4.90
CA LEU A 86 -24.62 23.85 4.28
C LEU A 86 -25.16 22.83 3.26
N TRP A 87 -24.27 22.25 2.44
CA TRP A 87 -24.64 21.18 1.52
C TRP A 87 -25.13 19.93 2.26
N TRP A 88 -24.47 19.53 3.34
CA TRP A 88 -24.85 18.38 4.16
C TRP A 88 -26.23 18.57 4.78
N ASN A 89 -26.51 19.74 5.34
CA ASN A 89 -27.82 20.07 5.89
C ASN A 89 -28.92 19.99 4.82
N ASN A 90 -28.67 20.53 3.63
CA ASN A 90 -29.59 20.39 2.48
C ASN A 90 -29.73 18.94 2.01
N PHE A 91 -28.64 18.16 2.02
CA PHE A 91 -28.67 16.75 1.69
C PHE A 91 -29.56 15.96 2.66
N CYS A 92 -29.42 16.22 3.96
CA CYS A 92 -30.23 15.60 5.00
C CYS A 92 -31.72 15.95 4.87
N THR A 93 -32.08 17.20 4.52
CA THR A 93 -33.49 17.56 4.28
C THR A 93 -34.06 16.86 3.06
N VAL A 94 -33.27 16.74 1.97
CA VAL A 94 -33.66 15.98 0.78
C VAL A 94 -33.87 14.50 1.13
N LEU A 95 -32.98 13.87 1.88
CA LEU A 95 -33.11 12.47 2.32
C LEU A 95 -34.35 12.24 3.20
N LYS A 96 -34.67 13.16 4.11
CA LYS A 96 -35.90 13.10 4.92
C LYS A 96 -37.18 13.26 4.10
N SER A 97 -37.11 13.97 2.96
CA SER A 97 -38.24 14.19 2.06
C SER A 97 -38.53 13.01 1.12
N LEU A 98 -37.74 11.93 1.19
CA LEU A 98 -37.92 10.75 0.35
C LEU A 98 -39.14 9.95 0.83
N GLY A 99 -40.01 9.59 -0.11
CA GLY A 99 -41.18 8.76 0.18
C GLY A 99 -40.85 7.29 0.03
N ASP A 100 -41.51 6.45 0.83
CA ASP A 100 -41.39 5.00 0.73
C ASP A 100 -42.05 4.51 -0.57
N GLU A 101 -41.43 3.54 -1.25
CA GLU A 101 -42.01 2.87 -2.41
C GLU A 101 -42.43 1.46 -2.03
N GLU A 102 -43.56 1.01 -2.56
CA GLU A 102 -44.05 -0.34 -2.36
C GLU A 102 -43.06 -1.39 -2.89
N GLY A 103 -43.14 -2.60 -2.32
CA GLY A 103 -42.27 -3.69 -2.71
C GLY A 103 -42.37 -4.04 -4.20
N ILE A 104 -41.23 -4.18 -4.87
CA ILE A 104 -41.12 -4.62 -6.27
C ILE A 104 -40.43 -5.98 -6.30
N LEU A 105 -41.00 -6.98 -6.97
CA LEU A 105 -40.34 -8.27 -7.13
C LEU A 105 -39.17 -8.15 -8.13
N LEU A 106 -38.07 -8.89 -7.93
CA LEU A 106 -36.91 -8.79 -8.81
C LEU A 106 -37.24 -9.25 -10.24
N SER A 107 -38.14 -10.21 -10.40
CA SER A 107 -38.64 -10.64 -11.72
C SER A 107 -39.53 -9.61 -12.43
N GLU A 108 -40.08 -8.64 -11.71
CA GLU A 108 -40.91 -7.57 -12.27
C GLU A 108 -40.09 -6.43 -12.86
N ILE A 109 -38.78 -6.39 -12.62
CA ILE A 109 -37.85 -5.42 -13.22
C ILE A 109 -37.64 -5.78 -14.70
N LYS A 110 -38.61 -5.38 -15.52
CA LYS A 110 -38.62 -5.50 -16.97
C LYS A 110 -38.86 -4.15 -17.60
N GLN A 111 -38.34 -3.96 -18.82
CA GLN A 111 -38.58 -2.74 -19.57
C GLN A 111 -40.08 -2.55 -19.82
N GLN A 112 -40.62 -1.45 -19.32
CA GLN A 112 -42.00 -1.02 -19.55
C GLN A 112 -42.05 -0.03 -20.70
N VAL A 113 -42.91 -0.30 -21.68
CA VAL A 113 -43.06 0.52 -22.91
C VAL A 113 -44.46 1.14 -22.93
N GLY A 114 -44.56 2.45 -23.16
CA GLY A 114 -45.84 3.15 -23.27
C GLY A 114 -45.70 4.65 -23.57
N LYS A 115 -46.73 5.25 -24.19
CA LYS A 115 -46.73 6.68 -24.60
C LYS A 115 -46.75 7.67 -23.43
N LYS A 116 -47.31 7.28 -22.27
CA LYS A 116 -47.25 8.02 -21.00
C LYS A 116 -46.97 7.03 -19.86
N LEU A 117 -45.72 6.95 -19.44
CA LEU A 117 -45.30 6.07 -18.32
C LEU A 117 -45.68 6.72 -16.97
N SER A 118 -46.29 5.94 -16.09
CA SER A 118 -46.52 6.34 -14.69
C SER A 118 -45.19 6.60 -13.95
N ARG A 119 -45.22 7.31 -12.81
CA ARG A 119 -44.02 7.50 -11.97
C ARG A 119 -43.37 6.17 -11.58
N ARG A 120 -44.18 5.19 -11.20
CA ARG A 120 -43.72 3.82 -10.87
C ARG A 120 -43.10 3.13 -12.08
N SER A 121 -43.71 3.26 -13.27
CA SER A 121 -43.18 2.69 -14.51
C SER A 121 -41.85 3.32 -14.94
N LYS A 122 -41.69 4.64 -14.75
CA LYS A 122 -40.41 5.32 -14.98
C LYS A 122 -39.33 4.83 -14.01
N PHE A 123 -39.68 4.65 -12.74
CA PHE A 123 -38.77 4.10 -11.74
C PHE A 123 -38.35 2.66 -12.06
N ILE A 124 -39.28 1.79 -12.44
CA ILE A 124 -38.98 0.42 -12.89
C ILE A 124 -38.05 0.41 -14.11
N ASN A 125 -38.27 1.33 -15.06
CA ASN A 125 -37.38 1.49 -16.21
C ASN A 125 -35.96 1.92 -15.79
N GLU A 126 -35.82 2.75 -14.75
CA GLU A 126 -34.52 3.13 -14.23
C GLU A 126 -33.80 1.98 -13.50
N LEU A 127 -34.55 1.17 -12.75
CA LEU A 127 -34.05 -0.08 -12.16
C LEU A 127 -33.58 -1.06 -13.26
N TYR A 128 -34.33 -1.15 -14.36
CA TYR A 128 -33.99 -2.01 -15.49
C TYR A 128 -32.72 -1.54 -16.23
N LYS A 129 -32.57 -0.23 -16.46
CA LYS A 129 -31.35 0.34 -17.07
C LYS A 129 -30.10 0.04 -16.23
N ASN A 130 -30.23 0.14 -14.92
CA ASN A 130 -29.14 -0.09 -13.97
C ASN A 130 -29.18 -1.52 -13.40
N LYS A 131 -29.64 -2.51 -14.17
CA LYS A 131 -29.73 -3.90 -13.71
C LYS A 131 -28.35 -4.47 -13.38
N THR A 132 -28.21 -5.05 -12.18
CA THR A 132 -26.98 -5.73 -11.78
C THR A 132 -26.80 -7.06 -12.52
N LYS A 133 -25.54 -7.42 -12.78
CA LYS A 133 -25.16 -8.74 -13.35
C LYS A 133 -25.05 -9.83 -12.28
N LEU A 134 -25.20 -9.48 -11.00
CA LEU A 134 -25.15 -10.45 -9.90
C LEU A 134 -26.27 -11.47 -10.03
N LYS A 135 -25.89 -12.76 -10.05
CA LYS A 135 -26.85 -13.85 -9.91
C LYS A 135 -27.24 -14.04 -8.46
N HIS A 136 -28.43 -14.63 -8.29
CA HIS A 136 -29.04 -14.93 -7.00
C HIS A 136 -29.73 -16.28 -7.07
N ASP A 137 -30.05 -16.82 -5.90
CA ASP A 137 -30.65 -18.14 -5.78
C ASP A 137 -32.19 -18.16 -5.88
N LYS A 138 -32.84 -17.04 -5.57
CA LYS A 138 -34.31 -16.92 -5.60
C LYS A 138 -34.77 -15.51 -5.91
N ASP A 139 -36.03 -15.38 -6.32
CA ASP A 139 -36.70 -14.08 -6.38
C ASP A 139 -37.01 -13.58 -4.96
N PHE A 140 -36.85 -12.28 -4.73
CA PHE A 140 -37.16 -11.64 -3.46
C PHE A 140 -37.70 -10.24 -3.68
N LEU A 141 -38.57 -9.82 -2.76
CA LEU A 141 -39.20 -8.51 -2.76
C LEU A 141 -38.18 -7.43 -2.37
N LEU A 142 -38.00 -6.44 -3.25
CA LEU A 142 -37.24 -5.22 -2.99
C LEU A 142 -38.18 -4.18 -2.40
N LYS A 143 -38.02 -3.89 -1.11
CA LYS A 143 -38.69 -2.77 -0.45
C LYS A 143 -37.77 -1.57 -0.46
N PHE A 144 -38.32 -0.38 -0.64
CA PHE A 144 -37.57 0.86 -0.56
C PHE A 144 -38.23 1.76 0.47
N SER A 145 -37.52 2.04 1.56
CA SER A 145 -37.97 2.99 2.56
C SER A 145 -36.87 4.00 2.88
N HIS A 146 -37.25 5.07 3.57
CA HIS A 146 -36.32 6.06 4.09
C HIS A 146 -35.19 5.42 4.90
N ALA A 147 -34.00 6.02 4.82
CA ALA A 147 -32.81 5.54 5.52
C ALA A 147 -32.99 5.59 7.05
N GLU A 148 -32.41 4.62 7.75
CA GLU A 148 -32.46 4.56 9.22
C GLU A 148 -31.63 5.67 9.86
N SER A 149 -30.48 5.96 9.26
CA SER A 149 -29.60 7.06 9.63
C SER A 149 -28.69 7.42 8.47
N TYR A 150 -28.10 8.61 8.55
CA TYR A 150 -27.11 9.10 7.60
C TYR A 150 -25.97 9.73 8.41
N SER A 151 -24.73 9.39 8.06
CA SER A 151 -23.53 9.84 8.76
C SER A 151 -22.43 10.19 7.77
N ILE A 152 -21.53 11.09 8.17
CA ILE A 152 -20.28 11.33 7.44
C ILE A 152 -19.19 10.49 8.09
N PHE A 153 -18.34 9.87 7.28
CA PHE A 153 -17.21 9.08 7.75
C PHE A 153 -15.93 9.40 6.96
N GLY A 154 -14.82 8.80 7.38
CA GLY A 154 -13.51 9.00 6.74
C GLY A 154 -12.83 10.30 7.18
N GLU A 155 -12.08 10.89 6.24
CA GLU A 155 -11.19 12.02 6.49
C GLU A 155 -11.89 13.24 7.09
N TYR A 156 -13.09 13.58 6.59
CA TYR A 156 -13.84 14.72 7.10
C TYR A 156 -14.23 14.55 8.57
N GLN A 157 -14.80 13.38 8.92
CA GLN A 157 -15.24 13.10 10.29
C GLN A 157 -14.09 13.07 11.30
N LEU A 158 -12.90 12.67 10.84
CA LEU A 158 -11.66 12.67 11.62
C LEU A 158 -10.89 14.00 11.54
N GLN A 159 -11.40 15.00 10.80
CA GLN A 159 -10.77 16.30 10.50
C GLN A 159 -9.34 16.17 9.92
N CYS A 160 -9.13 15.15 9.11
CA CYS A 160 -7.88 14.85 8.41
C CYS A 160 -7.95 15.16 6.91
N LEU A 161 -8.96 15.91 6.45
CA LEU A 161 -9.19 16.22 5.04
C LEU A 161 -8.03 17.04 4.45
N THR A 162 -7.60 16.66 3.25
CA THR A 162 -6.51 17.31 2.51
C THR A 162 -7.02 18.03 1.26
N LYS A 163 -6.40 19.16 0.89
CA LYS A 163 -6.80 19.97 -0.28
C LYS A 163 -6.57 19.29 -1.63
N SER A 164 -5.60 18.37 -1.72
CA SER A 164 -5.22 17.68 -2.96
C SER A 164 -6.25 16.66 -3.42
N ASP A 165 -6.98 16.05 -2.50
CA ASP A 165 -7.99 15.03 -2.77
C ASP A 165 -9.22 15.27 -1.87
N LEU A 166 -10.05 16.24 -2.25
CA LEU A 166 -11.24 16.61 -1.48
C LEU A 166 -12.33 15.56 -1.70
N GLN A 167 -12.37 14.57 -0.82
CA GLN A 167 -13.40 13.54 -0.82
C GLN A 167 -14.24 13.57 0.47
N LEU A 168 -15.55 13.61 0.30
CA LEU A 168 -16.51 13.50 1.40
C LEU A 168 -17.22 12.16 1.29
N ASN A 169 -17.00 11.27 2.25
CA ASN A 169 -17.66 9.98 2.29
C ASN A 169 -18.89 10.04 3.20
N VAL A 170 -20.05 9.76 2.61
CA VAL A 170 -21.35 9.73 3.28
C VAL A 170 -21.80 8.29 3.37
N ASN A 171 -22.19 7.85 4.56
CA ASN A 171 -22.84 6.57 4.78
C ASN A 171 -24.35 6.78 4.94
N ILE A 172 -25.14 6.01 4.20
CA ILE A 172 -26.59 5.93 4.34
C ILE A 172 -26.94 4.53 4.83
N ARG A 173 -27.49 4.44 6.04
CA ARG A 173 -27.83 3.15 6.63
C ARG A 173 -29.15 2.63 6.06
N MET A 174 -29.06 1.49 5.40
CA MET A 174 -30.21 0.79 4.86
C MET A 174 -31.11 0.32 6.01
N PRO A 175 -32.42 0.63 5.96
CA PRO A 175 -33.34 0.26 7.03
C PRO A 175 -33.57 -1.24 7.08
N THR A 176 -33.70 -1.77 8.30
CA THR A 176 -33.89 -3.21 8.57
C THR A 176 -35.14 -3.79 7.90
N LEU A 177 -36.16 -2.95 7.65
CA LEU A 177 -37.39 -3.31 6.93
C LEU A 177 -37.13 -3.78 5.49
N CYS A 178 -36.06 -3.31 4.85
CA CYS A 178 -35.65 -3.72 3.51
C CYS A 178 -34.86 -5.04 3.50
N LEU A 179 -34.40 -5.48 4.68
CA LEU A 179 -33.55 -6.64 4.85
C LEU A 179 -34.32 -7.82 5.45
N SER A 180 -33.74 -9.00 5.33
CA SER A 180 -34.24 -10.25 5.88
C SER A 180 -33.06 -11.02 6.48
N LEU A 181 -33.30 -11.77 7.56
CA LEU A 181 -32.21 -12.37 8.36
C LEU A 181 -31.25 -13.28 7.58
N LYS A 182 -31.67 -13.81 6.42
CA LYS A 182 -30.86 -14.69 5.56
C LYS A 182 -30.34 -14.01 4.29
N ASP A 183 -30.35 -12.68 4.24
CA ASP A 183 -29.87 -11.94 3.06
C ASP A 183 -28.33 -11.90 2.95
N TYR A 184 -27.63 -12.28 4.02
CA TYR A 184 -26.18 -12.48 3.97
C TYR A 184 -25.75 -13.65 3.05
N LEU A 185 -26.70 -14.49 2.61
CA LEU A 185 -26.44 -15.62 1.72
C LEU A 185 -26.57 -15.23 0.24
N ASN A 186 -25.76 -15.86 -0.62
CA ASN A 186 -25.97 -15.92 -2.08
C ASN A 186 -26.18 -14.53 -2.74
N ASN A 187 -25.36 -13.53 -2.38
CA ASN A 187 -25.40 -12.16 -2.89
C ASN A 187 -26.71 -11.39 -2.70
N ARG A 188 -27.68 -11.90 -1.93
CA ARG A 188 -28.98 -11.24 -1.77
C ARG A 188 -28.84 -9.83 -1.18
N TYR A 189 -27.98 -9.67 -0.17
CA TYR A 189 -27.66 -8.36 0.40
C TYR A 189 -27.06 -7.41 -0.64
N PHE A 190 -26.10 -7.85 -1.45
CA PHE A 190 -25.48 -7.01 -2.49
C PHE A 190 -26.49 -6.53 -3.52
N ILE A 191 -27.41 -7.40 -3.92
CA ILE A 191 -28.46 -7.05 -4.89
C ILE A 191 -29.44 -6.05 -4.27
N LYS A 192 -29.88 -6.28 -3.04
CA LYS A 192 -30.74 -5.34 -2.31
C LYS A 192 -30.08 -3.97 -2.13
N ARG A 193 -28.80 -3.96 -1.74
CA ARG A 193 -27.97 -2.75 -1.61
C ARG A 193 -27.83 -2.03 -2.95
N HIS A 194 -27.55 -2.75 -4.03
CA HIS A 194 -27.44 -2.20 -5.39
C HIS A 194 -28.74 -1.49 -5.79
N TYR A 195 -29.89 -2.15 -5.67
CA TYR A 195 -31.16 -1.51 -6.04
C TYR A 195 -31.56 -0.39 -5.08
N TYR A 196 -31.18 -0.46 -3.80
CA TYR A 196 -31.36 0.65 -2.87
C TYR A 196 -30.55 1.88 -3.30
N LEU A 197 -29.32 1.69 -3.80
CA LEU A 197 -28.54 2.76 -4.41
C LEU A 197 -29.18 3.30 -5.69
N VAL A 198 -29.76 2.46 -6.55
CA VAL A 198 -30.50 2.94 -7.73
C VAL A 198 -31.73 3.76 -7.32
N TYR A 199 -32.44 3.35 -6.26
CA TYR A 199 -33.55 4.11 -5.68
C TYR A 199 -33.11 5.48 -5.16
N LEU A 200 -32.01 5.53 -4.41
CA LEU A 200 -31.43 6.78 -3.92
C LEU A 200 -31.01 7.67 -5.11
N LEU A 201 -30.29 7.11 -6.07
CA LEU A 201 -29.84 7.82 -7.26
C LEU A 201 -31.02 8.46 -8.00
N TYR A 202 -32.08 7.70 -8.29
CA TYR A 202 -33.27 8.19 -8.98
C TYR A 202 -33.96 9.30 -8.19
N SER A 203 -34.09 9.13 -6.87
CA SER A 203 -34.82 10.07 -6.01
C SER A 203 -34.07 11.37 -5.73
N ILE A 204 -32.74 11.32 -5.75
CA ILE A 204 -31.87 12.43 -5.40
C ILE A 204 -31.49 13.27 -6.63
N LYS A 205 -31.38 12.66 -7.80
CA LYS A 205 -30.85 13.29 -9.03
C LYS A 205 -31.57 14.58 -9.43
N GLU A 206 -32.87 14.69 -9.21
CA GLU A 206 -33.66 15.91 -9.53
C GLU A 206 -33.75 16.90 -8.36
N LYS A 207 -33.44 16.47 -7.12
CA LYS A 207 -33.64 17.26 -5.90
C LYS A 207 -32.38 17.97 -5.39
N ILE A 208 -31.20 17.62 -5.91
CA ILE A 208 -29.92 18.18 -5.47
C ILE A 208 -29.28 19.06 -6.53
N SER A 209 -28.75 20.20 -6.09
CA SER A 209 -27.84 21.05 -6.86
C SER A 209 -26.47 20.39 -7.04
N ALA A 210 -26.34 19.54 -8.06
CA ALA A 210 -25.10 18.87 -8.45
C ALA A 210 -24.74 19.16 -9.92
N SER A 211 -23.44 19.24 -10.20
CA SER A 211 -22.90 19.31 -11.57
C SER A 211 -22.96 17.95 -12.26
N LYS A 212 -22.65 16.90 -11.50
CA LYS A 212 -22.65 15.51 -11.98
C LYS A 212 -23.11 14.58 -10.86
N VAL A 213 -23.98 13.64 -11.20
CA VAL A 213 -24.40 12.55 -10.30
C VAL A 213 -24.35 11.26 -11.09
N GLU A 214 -23.50 10.33 -10.68
CA GLU A 214 -23.30 9.06 -11.38
C GLU A 214 -23.12 7.90 -10.42
N MET A 215 -23.48 6.70 -10.89
CA MET A 215 -23.16 5.47 -10.19
C MET A 215 -21.77 5.01 -10.60
N VAL A 216 -20.90 4.86 -9.63
CA VAL A 216 -19.51 4.44 -9.82
C VAL A 216 -19.33 3.10 -9.16
N PHE A 217 -18.51 2.24 -9.74
CA PHE A 217 -18.18 0.94 -9.16
C PHE A 217 -16.80 1.04 -8.53
N HIS A 218 -16.66 0.55 -7.30
CA HIS A 218 -15.37 0.54 -6.62
C HIS A 218 -14.34 -0.25 -7.43
N GLU A 219 -13.10 0.25 -7.47
CA GLU A 219 -11.99 -0.31 -8.25
C GLU A 219 -11.96 -1.84 -8.18
N ASN A 220 -12.38 -2.49 -9.27
CA ASN A 220 -12.38 -3.94 -9.51
C ASN A 220 -13.55 -4.76 -8.95
N LEU A 221 -14.53 -4.19 -8.25
CA LEU A 221 -15.74 -4.89 -7.86
C LEU A 221 -16.92 -4.35 -8.66
N ASN A 222 -17.14 -4.96 -9.84
CA ASN A 222 -18.31 -4.74 -10.71
C ASN A 222 -19.67 -4.92 -9.99
N PHE A 223 -19.64 -5.37 -8.74
CA PHE A 223 -20.77 -5.74 -7.92
C PHE A 223 -21.03 -4.76 -6.77
N LEU A 224 -20.19 -3.72 -6.61
CA LEU A 224 -20.22 -2.83 -5.46
C LEU A 224 -20.22 -1.36 -5.90
N PRO A 225 -21.40 -0.86 -6.30
CA PRO A 225 -21.53 0.54 -6.63
C PRO A 225 -21.58 1.43 -5.39
N PHE A 226 -21.27 2.69 -5.62
CA PHE A 226 -21.57 3.84 -4.76
C PHE A 226 -22.02 5.00 -5.67
N ILE A 227 -22.65 6.02 -5.09
CA ILE A 227 -23.07 7.20 -5.87
C ILE A 227 -22.00 8.27 -5.71
N ARG A 228 -21.47 8.78 -6.82
CA ARG A 228 -20.56 9.91 -6.85
C ARG A 228 -21.32 11.17 -7.23
N ILE A 229 -21.21 12.20 -6.40
CA ILE A 229 -21.82 13.52 -6.58
C ILE A 229 -20.70 14.55 -6.67
N ILE A 230 -20.68 15.31 -7.76
CA ILE A 230 -19.86 16.52 -7.91
C ILE A 230 -20.78 17.72 -7.67
N PRO A 231 -20.62 18.48 -6.58
CA PRO A 231 -21.50 19.58 -6.25
C PRO A 231 -21.24 20.80 -7.16
N GLN A 232 -22.25 21.65 -7.34
CA GLN A 232 -22.14 22.84 -8.20
C GLN A 232 -21.17 23.90 -7.67
N PHE A 233 -20.98 23.97 -6.36
CA PHE A 233 -20.11 24.99 -5.75
C PHE A 233 -18.61 24.65 -5.86
N SER A 234 -18.24 23.39 -6.14
CA SER A 234 -16.85 22.98 -6.28
C SER A 234 -16.69 21.76 -7.17
N ASN A 235 -16.03 21.93 -8.32
CA ASN A 235 -15.68 20.84 -9.23
C ASN A 235 -14.53 19.95 -8.69
N LYS A 236 -13.84 20.38 -7.62
CA LYS A 236 -12.74 19.63 -7.00
C LYS A 236 -13.20 18.71 -5.88
N LEU A 237 -14.39 18.97 -5.31
CA LEU A 237 -14.95 18.17 -4.24
C LEU A 237 -15.72 17.00 -4.84
N THR A 238 -15.41 15.80 -4.39
CA THR A 238 -16.13 14.59 -4.75
C THR A 238 -16.85 14.06 -3.52
N ILE A 239 -18.16 13.85 -3.62
CA ILE A 239 -18.95 13.31 -2.53
C ILE A 239 -19.36 11.89 -2.90
N ASN A 240 -18.91 10.92 -2.11
CA ASN A 240 -19.15 9.51 -2.32
C ASN A 240 -20.20 9.02 -1.32
N VAL A 241 -21.36 8.60 -1.82
CA VAL A 241 -22.47 8.09 -1.01
C VAL A 241 -22.47 6.57 -1.05
N PHE A 242 -22.22 5.98 0.10
CA PHE A 242 -22.23 4.55 0.37
C PHE A 242 -23.51 4.16 1.09
N VAL A 243 -23.91 2.88 0.94
CA VAL A 243 -25.05 2.31 1.65
C VAL A 243 -24.56 1.12 2.45
N THR A 244 -24.62 1.20 3.78
CA THR A 244 -24.28 0.08 4.65
C THR A 244 -25.50 -0.48 5.38
N THR A 245 -25.30 -1.60 6.05
CA THR A 245 -26.21 -2.13 7.08
C THR A 245 -25.49 -2.05 8.42
N ASN A 246 -26.22 -1.99 9.53
CA ASN A 246 -25.62 -2.21 10.86
C ASN A 246 -25.69 -3.70 11.25
N ASN A 247 -25.39 -4.00 12.52
CA ASN A 247 -25.48 -5.26 13.28
C ASN A 247 -26.81 -6.06 13.19
N PHE A 248 -27.58 -5.89 12.12
CA PHE A 248 -28.72 -6.72 11.75
C PHE A 248 -28.32 -8.19 11.54
N PHE A 249 -27.14 -8.42 10.95
CA PHE A 249 -26.58 -9.77 10.80
C PHE A 249 -25.67 -10.13 11.97
N ASN A 250 -25.70 -11.39 12.40
CA ASN A 250 -24.78 -11.89 13.41
C ASN A 250 -23.36 -11.99 12.85
N LEU A 251 -22.43 -11.22 13.43
CA LEU A 251 -21.02 -11.13 12.99
C LEU A 251 -20.28 -12.47 12.96
N ASN A 252 -20.67 -13.43 13.81
CA ASN A 252 -20.10 -14.79 13.78
C ASN A 252 -20.32 -15.51 12.44
N ARG A 253 -21.27 -15.07 11.62
CA ARG A 253 -21.49 -15.61 10.27
C ARG A 253 -20.44 -15.14 9.26
N PHE A 254 -19.66 -14.12 9.59
CA PHE A 254 -18.65 -13.55 8.70
C PHE A 254 -17.22 -13.97 9.06
N LEU A 255 -17.06 -14.94 9.97
CA LEU A 255 -15.77 -15.56 10.21
C LEU A 255 -15.23 -16.21 8.91
N PRO A 256 -13.89 -16.34 8.77
CA PRO A 256 -13.28 -16.83 7.53
C PRO A 256 -13.65 -18.27 7.18
N ASP A 257 -13.99 -19.09 8.18
CA ASP A 257 -14.39 -20.50 8.04
C ASP A 257 -15.85 -20.66 7.57
N LYS A 258 -16.68 -19.63 7.69
CA LYS A 258 -18.10 -19.74 7.36
C LYS A 258 -18.33 -19.61 5.88
N ASN A 259 -19.12 -20.53 5.35
CA ASN A 259 -19.60 -20.47 3.98
C ASN A 259 -20.94 -19.73 3.90
N ASN A 260 -20.97 -18.61 3.17
CA ASN A 260 -22.18 -17.84 2.87
C ASN A 260 -22.63 -17.93 1.40
N ILE A 261 -21.95 -18.74 0.59
CA ILE A 261 -22.23 -18.96 -0.83
C ILE A 261 -22.57 -20.43 -1.05
N LYS A 262 -23.83 -20.70 -1.37
CA LYS A 262 -24.39 -22.04 -1.55
C LYS A 262 -24.91 -22.29 -2.96
N TYR A 263 -24.77 -21.29 -3.83
CA TYR A 263 -25.31 -21.28 -5.18
C TYR A 263 -24.28 -20.67 -6.14
N ASP A 264 -24.15 -21.29 -7.31
CA ASP A 264 -23.19 -20.85 -8.32
C ASP A 264 -23.66 -19.56 -8.98
N PHE A 265 -22.93 -18.48 -8.76
CA PHE A 265 -23.31 -17.15 -9.25
C PHE A 265 -22.31 -16.51 -10.22
N ASP A 266 -21.06 -16.99 -10.29
CA ASP A 266 -20.01 -16.38 -11.11
C ASP A 266 -19.65 -17.25 -12.32
N ASP A 267 -19.92 -16.74 -13.52
CA ASP A 267 -19.63 -17.41 -14.79
C ASP A 267 -18.13 -17.55 -15.09
N ASN A 268 -17.28 -16.80 -14.38
CA ASN A 268 -15.82 -16.95 -14.51
C ASN A 268 -15.32 -18.23 -13.82
N PHE A 269 -16.10 -18.80 -12.90
CA PHE A 269 -15.75 -19.98 -12.10
C PHE A 269 -16.51 -21.24 -12.53
N LYS A 270 -16.36 -21.64 -13.80
CA LYS A 270 -17.17 -22.72 -14.42
C LYS A 270 -16.97 -24.11 -13.80
N ASP A 271 -15.76 -24.37 -13.29
CA ASP A 271 -15.39 -25.69 -12.76
C ASP A 271 -15.73 -25.85 -11.27
N ILE A 272 -16.24 -24.78 -10.64
CA ILE A 272 -16.65 -24.81 -9.25
C ILE A 272 -18.13 -25.10 -9.16
N VAL A 273 -18.47 -26.08 -8.34
CA VAL A 273 -19.84 -26.36 -7.92
C VAL A 273 -19.95 -26.05 -6.43
N ALA A 274 -20.71 -25.02 -6.07
CA ALA A 274 -20.84 -24.52 -4.70
C ALA A 274 -21.27 -25.60 -3.68
N LYS A 275 -21.95 -26.66 -4.15
CA LYS A 275 -22.36 -27.80 -3.30
C LYS A 275 -21.16 -28.57 -2.75
N ASP A 276 -20.09 -28.67 -3.51
CA ASP A 276 -18.90 -29.46 -3.14
C ASP A 276 -18.09 -28.76 -2.04
N PHE A 277 -18.22 -27.44 -1.95
CA PHE A 277 -17.51 -26.59 -0.98
C PHE A 277 -18.38 -26.19 0.22
N GLY A 278 -19.44 -26.95 0.52
CA GLY A 278 -20.35 -26.63 1.63
C GLY A 278 -19.68 -26.44 2.99
N GLY A 279 -18.52 -27.07 3.22
CA GLY A 279 -17.71 -26.94 4.43
C GLY A 279 -16.57 -25.92 4.38
N VAL A 280 -16.31 -25.29 3.23
CA VAL A 280 -15.18 -24.36 3.05
C VAL A 280 -15.68 -22.92 3.11
N GLY A 281 -15.03 -22.10 3.92
CA GLY A 281 -15.41 -20.71 4.13
C GLY A 281 -15.22 -19.80 2.92
N THR A 282 -15.94 -18.68 2.92
CA THR A 282 -15.93 -17.67 1.84
C THR A 282 -15.33 -16.34 2.34
N PRO A 283 -14.01 -16.27 2.59
CA PRO A 283 -13.37 -15.19 3.34
C PRO A 283 -13.58 -13.80 2.74
N LYS A 284 -13.34 -13.62 1.43
CA LYS A 284 -13.43 -12.30 0.76
C LYS A 284 -14.86 -11.76 0.75
N HIS A 285 -15.83 -12.62 0.41
CA HIS A 285 -17.25 -12.29 0.46
C HIS A 285 -17.69 -11.90 1.89
N ASN A 286 -17.27 -12.68 2.89
CA ASN A 286 -17.61 -12.42 4.29
C ASN A 286 -17.01 -11.12 4.81
N SER A 287 -15.75 -10.86 4.49
CA SER A 287 -15.05 -9.63 4.88
C SER A 287 -15.74 -8.38 4.37
N PHE A 288 -16.30 -8.43 3.16
CA PHE A 288 -17.02 -7.29 2.64
C PHE A 288 -18.28 -6.99 3.46
N ILE A 289 -19.13 -8.00 3.72
CA ILE A 289 -20.35 -7.78 4.52
C ILE A 289 -19.97 -7.37 5.95
N ALA A 290 -18.90 -7.95 6.51
CA ALA A 290 -18.39 -7.57 7.82
C ALA A 290 -17.97 -6.09 7.86
N ARG A 291 -17.24 -5.59 6.85
CA ARG A 291 -16.87 -4.17 6.72
C ARG A 291 -18.09 -3.26 6.78
N GLU A 292 -19.15 -3.59 6.04
CA GLU A 292 -20.37 -2.78 5.99
C GLU A 292 -21.05 -2.77 7.37
N CYS A 293 -21.14 -3.93 8.03
CA CYS A 293 -21.76 -4.07 9.36
C CYS A 293 -21.00 -3.34 10.48
N THR A 294 -19.67 -3.30 10.43
CA THR A 294 -18.84 -2.76 11.52
C THR A 294 -18.37 -1.32 11.30
N LEU A 295 -18.73 -0.69 10.17
CA LEU A 295 -18.29 0.67 9.83
C LEU A 295 -18.57 1.68 10.95
N ASP A 296 -19.82 1.78 11.40
CA ASP A 296 -20.24 2.76 12.41
C ASP A 296 -19.49 2.53 13.74
N MET A 297 -19.44 1.27 14.20
CA MET A 297 -18.73 0.87 15.43
C MET A 297 -17.25 1.25 15.38
N ASN A 298 -16.59 1.01 14.26
CA ASN A 298 -15.16 1.30 14.11
C ASN A 298 -14.89 2.81 14.11
N TYR A 299 -15.72 3.62 13.46
CA TYR A 299 -15.57 5.08 13.47
C TYR A 299 -15.93 5.70 14.83
N GLU A 300 -16.94 5.20 15.53
CA GLU A 300 -17.25 5.61 16.92
C GLU A 300 -16.06 5.37 17.85
N PHE A 301 -15.35 4.25 17.67
CA PHE A 301 -14.14 3.94 18.43
C PHE A 301 -12.94 4.83 18.05
N MET A 302 -12.70 5.04 16.75
CA MET A 302 -11.52 5.80 16.28
C MET A 302 -11.63 7.31 16.54
N GLN A 303 -12.83 7.88 16.47
CA GLN A 303 -13.04 9.32 16.62
C GLN A 303 -12.40 9.93 17.88
N PRO A 304 -12.66 9.44 19.11
CA PRO A 304 -12.05 10.02 20.32
C PRO A 304 -10.52 9.84 20.37
N LEU A 305 -9.98 8.80 19.74
CA LEU A 305 -8.54 8.52 19.73
C LEU A 305 -7.78 9.42 18.76
N LEU A 306 -8.39 9.75 17.63
CA LEU A 306 -7.74 10.46 16.53
C LEU A 306 -8.04 11.96 16.50
N LYS A 307 -9.10 12.44 17.19
CA LYS A 307 -9.46 13.87 17.30
C LYS A 307 -8.53 14.67 18.24
N VAL A 308 -7.23 14.57 17.99
CA VAL A 308 -6.18 15.35 18.62
C VAL A 308 -5.37 16.03 17.53
N LYS A 309 -5.24 17.37 17.58
CA LYS A 309 -4.66 18.18 16.50
C LYS A 309 -3.34 17.62 15.97
N ASN A 310 -2.38 17.32 16.85
CA ASN A 310 -1.06 16.81 16.44
C ASN A 310 -1.15 15.43 15.76
N VAL A 311 -2.08 14.58 16.19
CA VAL A 311 -2.32 13.26 15.58
C VAL A 311 -2.98 13.43 14.21
N GLN A 312 -3.95 14.33 14.08
CA GLN A 312 -4.59 14.65 12.79
C GLN A 312 -3.58 15.20 11.78
N ASP A 313 -2.71 16.10 12.22
CA ASP A 313 -1.66 16.67 11.38
C ASP A 313 -0.63 15.59 10.99
N GLY A 314 -0.27 14.68 11.90
CA GLY A 314 0.54 13.51 11.59
C GLY A 314 -0.13 12.59 10.55
N ILE A 315 -1.44 12.35 10.66
CA ILE A 315 -2.21 11.55 9.68
C ILE A 315 -2.21 12.22 8.31
N LYS A 316 -2.42 13.55 8.21
CA LYS A 316 -2.35 14.28 6.93
C LYS A 316 -1.00 14.11 6.26
N LEU A 317 0.10 14.18 7.02
CA LEU A 317 1.45 13.95 6.51
C LEU A 317 1.64 12.50 6.02
N LEU A 318 1.09 11.51 6.72
CA LEU A 318 1.14 10.10 6.31
C LEU A 318 0.35 9.85 5.02
N ILE A 319 -0.85 10.42 4.90
CA ILE A 319 -1.64 10.34 3.67
C ILE A 319 -0.91 11.02 2.51
N LEU A 320 -0.30 12.18 2.74
CA LEU A 320 0.54 12.85 1.75
C LEU A 320 1.69 11.94 1.31
N TRP A 321 2.44 11.38 2.25
CA TRP A 321 3.56 10.48 1.99
C TRP A 321 3.16 9.25 1.14
N LEU A 322 2.01 8.64 1.45
CA LEU A 322 1.43 7.54 0.67
C LEU A 322 1.00 7.99 -0.73
N THR A 323 0.36 9.15 -0.83
CA THR A 323 -0.15 9.70 -2.09
C THR A 323 0.98 10.06 -3.05
N GLN A 324 2.10 10.60 -2.54
CA GLN A 324 3.26 10.89 -3.38
C GLN A 324 3.89 9.63 -3.98
N ARG A 325 3.75 8.48 -3.31
CA ARG A 325 4.21 7.17 -3.78
C ARG A 325 3.11 6.35 -4.44
N GLU A 326 1.91 6.90 -4.62
CA GLU A 326 0.76 6.20 -5.21
C GLU A 326 0.45 4.82 -4.57
N MET A 327 0.87 4.59 -3.31
CA MET A 327 0.68 3.32 -2.58
C MET A 327 -0.74 3.14 -2.07
N ASN A 328 -1.54 4.21 -2.11
CA ASN A 328 -2.96 4.26 -1.79
C ASN A 328 -3.86 4.14 -3.04
N LYS A 329 -3.29 3.85 -4.22
CA LYS A 329 -4.02 3.71 -5.49
C LYS A 329 -3.89 2.30 -6.07
N GLY A 330 -4.94 1.86 -6.77
CA GLY A 330 -4.95 0.59 -7.49
C GLY A 330 -5.35 -0.61 -6.62
N LEU A 331 -5.41 -1.80 -7.24
CA LEU A 331 -5.87 -3.02 -6.58
C LEU A 331 -4.95 -3.46 -5.43
N GLY A 332 -5.56 -3.76 -4.28
CA GLY A 332 -4.87 -4.28 -3.11
C GLY A 332 -3.93 -3.30 -2.42
N ASN A 333 -4.22 -2.01 -2.55
CA ASN A 333 -3.44 -0.89 -2.02
C ASN A 333 -3.52 -0.75 -0.48
N PHE A 334 -2.66 0.11 0.07
CA PHE A 334 -2.74 0.54 1.46
C PHE A 334 -3.62 1.78 1.57
N THR A 335 -4.91 1.59 1.87
CA THR A 335 -5.92 2.64 1.89
C THR A 335 -5.66 3.70 2.98
N ASN A 336 -6.23 4.90 2.80
CA ASN A 336 -6.21 5.93 3.83
C ASN A 336 -6.92 5.45 5.12
N GLU A 337 -7.92 4.59 5.01
CA GLU A 337 -8.57 3.94 6.17
C GLU A 337 -7.58 3.11 6.98
N LEU A 338 -6.67 2.36 6.33
CA LEU A 338 -5.65 1.59 7.04
C LEU A 338 -4.70 2.50 7.84
N VAL A 339 -4.40 3.71 7.36
CA VAL A 339 -3.65 4.71 8.16
C VAL A 339 -4.39 5.04 9.45
N PHE A 340 -5.70 5.31 9.38
CA PHE A 340 -6.51 5.61 10.57
C PHE A 340 -6.49 4.47 11.57
N TYR A 341 -6.70 3.23 11.10
CA TYR A 341 -6.70 2.05 11.96
C TYR A 341 -5.32 1.80 12.59
N THR A 342 -4.24 1.94 11.83
CA THR A 342 -2.88 1.76 12.34
C THR A 342 -2.53 2.84 13.37
N VAL A 343 -2.85 4.11 13.12
CA VAL A 343 -2.60 5.19 14.10
C VAL A 343 -3.48 5.02 15.34
N ALA A 344 -4.75 4.64 15.18
CA ALA A 344 -5.65 4.36 16.30
C ALA A 344 -5.13 3.20 17.16
N TYR A 345 -4.58 2.15 16.53
CA TYR A 345 -3.91 1.05 17.23
C TYR A 345 -2.69 1.53 18.03
N LEU A 346 -1.86 2.41 17.45
CA LEU A 346 -0.69 2.98 18.13
C LEU A 346 -1.07 3.86 19.32
N VAL A 347 -2.13 4.66 19.20
CA VAL A 347 -2.69 5.44 20.31
C VAL A 347 -3.24 4.51 21.40
N LYS A 348 -4.00 3.48 21.02
CA LYS A 348 -4.54 2.48 21.95
C LYS A 348 -3.44 1.77 22.73
N LYS A 349 -2.35 1.39 22.06
CA LYS A 349 -1.17 0.76 22.69
C LYS A 349 -0.26 1.75 23.43
N LYS A 350 -0.68 3.02 23.58
CA LYS A 350 0.07 4.10 24.24
C LYS A 350 1.45 4.35 23.63
N LYS A 351 1.67 3.94 22.37
CA LYS A 351 2.89 4.28 21.61
C LYS A 351 2.84 5.70 21.10
N VAL A 352 1.66 6.19 20.75
CA VAL A 352 1.40 7.60 20.42
C VAL A 352 0.60 8.24 21.57
N ASN A 353 1.03 9.41 22.02
CA ASN A 353 0.34 10.18 23.05
C ASN A 353 -0.15 11.53 22.49
N ALA A 354 -1.04 12.20 23.22
CA ALA A 354 -1.62 13.47 22.77
C ALA A 354 -0.62 14.65 22.76
N HIS A 355 0.49 14.53 23.50
CA HIS A 355 1.52 15.56 23.62
C HIS A 355 2.60 15.47 22.54
N MET A 356 2.65 14.37 21.80
CA MET A 356 3.62 14.18 20.71
C MET A 356 3.36 15.16 19.58
N SER A 357 4.43 15.61 18.93
CA SER A 357 4.34 16.41 17.72
C SER A 357 3.91 15.56 16.52
N SER A 358 3.36 16.19 15.48
CA SER A 358 3.01 15.51 14.22
C SER A 358 4.20 14.76 13.61
N TYR A 359 5.41 15.33 13.71
CA TYR A 359 6.66 14.68 13.32
C TYR A 359 6.91 13.36 14.09
N GLN A 360 6.72 13.37 15.42
CA GLN A 360 6.88 12.17 16.24
C GLN A 360 5.85 11.09 15.87
N VAL A 361 4.60 11.48 15.60
CA VAL A 361 3.56 10.54 15.15
C VAL A 361 3.98 9.85 13.85
N VAL A 362 4.44 10.61 12.85
CA VAL A 362 4.93 10.08 11.57
C VAL A 362 6.12 9.13 11.78
N ARG A 363 7.11 9.54 12.59
CA ARG A 363 8.29 8.71 12.87
C ARG A 363 7.92 7.40 13.56
N ILE A 364 7.03 7.44 14.56
CA ILE A 364 6.55 6.24 15.27
C ILE A 364 5.79 5.31 14.32
N PHE A 365 5.00 5.87 13.40
CA PHE A 365 4.31 5.10 12.39
C PHE A 365 5.29 4.34 11.48
N TRP A 366 6.34 5.00 10.97
CA TRP A 366 7.36 4.33 10.15
C TRP A 366 8.17 3.30 10.93
N LEU A 367 8.54 3.60 12.19
CA LEU A 367 9.20 2.63 13.08
C LEU A 367 8.34 1.39 13.29
N PHE A 368 7.03 1.59 13.51
CA PHE A 368 6.10 0.48 13.66
C PHE A 368 6.00 -0.37 12.39
N LEU A 369 5.88 0.26 11.21
CA LEU A 369 5.78 -0.48 9.95
C LEU A 369 7.08 -1.21 9.58
N LYS A 370 8.25 -0.63 9.86
CA LYS A 370 9.54 -1.28 9.63
C LYS A 370 9.60 -2.63 10.36
N ASP A 371 9.25 -2.62 11.63
CA ASP A 371 9.35 -3.80 12.49
C ASP A 371 8.11 -4.72 12.42
N SER A 372 7.02 -4.26 11.81
CA SER A 372 5.76 -5.00 11.84
C SER A 372 5.81 -6.27 11.00
N LYS A 373 5.26 -7.36 11.55
CA LYS A 373 5.13 -8.64 10.85
C LYS A 373 3.69 -9.12 10.86
N TRP A 374 2.76 -8.33 10.32
CA TRP A 374 1.33 -8.67 10.33
C TRP A 374 0.96 -9.99 9.61
N ASN A 375 1.91 -10.54 8.84
CA ASN A 375 1.84 -11.87 8.22
C ASN A 375 2.14 -13.01 9.21
N GLU A 376 3.06 -12.81 10.17
CA GLU A 376 3.45 -13.81 11.18
C GLU A 376 2.72 -13.59 12.51
N GLU A 377 2.67 -12.33 12.92
CA GLU A 377 2.14 -11.79 14.17
C GLU A 377 0.97 -10.85 13.89
N PRO A 378 -0.27 -11.36 13.82
CA PRO A 378 -1.46 -10.55 13.64
C PRO A 378 -1.64 -9.52 14.76
N ILE A 379 -2.17 -8.38 14.37
CA ILE A 379 -2.56 -7.33 15.30
C ILE A 379 -4.09 -7.21 15.37
N SER A 380 -4.59 -6.70 16.50
CA SER A 380 -6.02 -6.47 16.68
C SER A 380 -6.27 -5.22 17.51
N LEU A 381 -7.37 -4.53 17.20
CA LEU A 381 -7.94 -3.47 18.02
C LEU A 381 -8.81 -3.99 19.17
N SER A 382 -9.31 -5.23 19.11
CA SER A 382 -10.06 -5.84 20.20
C SER A 382 -9.13 -6.46 21.25
N GLU A 383 -9.52 -6.40 22.53
CA GLU A 383 -8.74 -6.95 23.65
C GLU A 383 -9.10 -8.40 23.98
N GLU A 384 -10.31 -8.84 23.62
CA GLU A 384 -10.90 -10.11 24.07
C GLU A 384 -11.03 -11.14 22.93
N ILE A 385 -10.04 -11.23 22.04
CA ILE A 385 -10.08 -12.21 20.95
C ILE A 385 -9.51 -13.54 21.41
N LYS A 386 -10.29 -14.61 21.22
CA LYS A 386 -9.83 -15.99 21.43
C LYS A 386 -8.69 -16.32 20.46
N THR A 387 -7.66 -17.00 20.95
CA THR A 387 -6.51 -17.46 20.14
C THR A 387 -6.94 -18.24 18.90
N ASP A 388 -7.98 -19.06 19.04
CA ASP A 388 -8.52 -19.87 17.95
C ASP A 388 -9.03 -18.99 16.79
N THR A 389 -9.70 -17.88 17.11
CA THR A 389 -10.20 -16.94 16.10
C THR A 389 -9.04 -16.31 15.32
N ILE A 390 -7.95 -15.94 15.99
CA ILE A 390 -6.76 -15.40 15.33
C ILE A 390 -6.14 -16.43 14.38
N ASN A 391 -6.01 -17.69 14.83
CA ASN A 391 -5.48 -18.77 13.98
C ASN A 391 -6.35 -19.01 12.74
N MET A 392 -7.68 -18.95 12.87
CA MET A 392 -8.60 -19.06 11.74
C MET A 392 -8.38 -17.95 10.69
N PHE A 393 -8.05 -16.73 11.12
CA PHE A 393 -7.71 -15.64 10.19
C PHE A 393 -6.34 -15.87 9.53
N LYS A 394 -5.32 -16.34 10.28
CA LYS A 394 -3.99 -16.65 9.71
C LYS A 394 -4.03 -17.70 8.60
N GLU A 395 -4.90 -18.70 8.73
CA GLU A 395 -5.03 -19.77 7.72
C GLU A 395 -5.70 -19.31 6.41
N ASN A 396 -6.41 -18.18 6.43
CA ASN A 396 -7.23 -17.71 5.32
C ASN A 396 -6.72 -16.42 4.66
N TYR A 397 -5.86 -15.65 5.33
CA TYR A 397 -5.30 -14.39 4.82
C TYR A 397 -3.80 -14.30 5.05
N ASP A 398 -3.10 -13.68 4.11
CA ASP A 398 -1.66 -13.44 4.21
C ASP A 398 -1.31 -12.35 5.24
N ILE A 399 -2.24 -11.42 5.48
CA ILE A 399 -2.09 -10.29 6.40
C ILE A 399 -3.33 -10.19 7.27
N VAL A 400 -3.14 -10.14 8.58
CA VAL A 400 -4.24 -10.08 9.55
C VAL A 400 -4.11 -8.86 10.45
N PHE A 401 -5.07 -7.95 10.31
CA PHE A 401 -5.32 -6.85 11.24
C PHE A 401 -6.81 -6.78 11.58
N LEU A 402 -7.17 -7.24 12.78
CA LEU A 402 -8.57 -7.32 13.21
C LEU A 402 -9.10 -6.00 13.80
N ASP A 403 -10.35 -5.70 13.48
CA ASP A 403 -11.06 -4.52 13.94
C ASP A 403 -11.50 -4.58 15.42
N VAL A 404 -12.29 -3.59 15.85
CA VAL A 404 -12.77 -3.48 17.24
C VAL A 404 -13.72 -4.61 17.59
N SER A 405 -14.49 -5.11 16.62
CA SER A 405 -15.40 -6.24 16.81
C SER A 405 -14.66 -7.58 16.94
N GLY A 406 -13.47 -7.70 16.32
CA GLY A 406 -12.71 -8.95 16.23
C GLY A 406 -13.20 -9.90 15.14
N TYR A 407 -14.24 -9.53 14.38
CA TYR A 407 -14.84 -10.34 13.31
C TYR A 407 -14.50 -9.86 11.90
N PHE A 408 -13.94 -8.66 11.77
CA PHE A 408 -13.54 -8.10 10.47
C PHE A 408 -12.03 -7.92 10.40
N ASN A 409 -11.43 -8.46 9.34
CA ASN A 409 -10.03 -8.23 9.01
C ASN A 409 -9.92 -7.01 8.09
N ILE A 410 -9.35 -5.93 8.62
CA ILE A 410 -9.21 -4.63 7.94
C ILE A 410 -8.28 -4.78 6.71
N THR A 411 -7.30 -5.69 6.78
CA THR A 411 -6.35 -5.97 5.69
C THR A 411 -6.85 -7.04 4.72
N SER A 412 -8.14 -7.41 4.74
CA SER A 412 -8.68 -8.48 3.88
C SER A 412 -8.43 -8.28 2.38
N PHE A 413 -8.31 -7.04 1.91
CA PHE A 413 -8.05 -6.73 0.51
C PHE A 413 -6.61 -6.24 0.25
N LEU A 414 -5.79 -6.04 1.28
CA LEU A 414 -4.40 -5.60 1.13
C LEU A 414 -3.56 -6.73 0.54
N HIS A 415 -2.84 -6.44 -0.55
CA HIS A 415 -1.97 -7.42 -1.19
C HIS A 415 -0.62 -7.51 -0.46
N LEU A 416 -0.07 -8.72 -0.28
CA LEU A 416 1.17 -8.96 0.46
C LEU A 416 2.37 -8.16 -0.07
N GLY A 417 2.57 -8.17 -1.39
CA GLY A 417 3.63 -7.40 -2.05
C GLY A 417 3.57 -5.89 -1.78
N VAL A 418 2.36 -5.30 -1.70
CA VAL A 418 2.18 -3.86 -1.38
C VAL A 418 2.60 -3.60 0.06
N TYR A 419 2.19 -4.47 0.99
CA TYR A 419 2.59 -4.37 2.40
C TYR A 419 4.11 -4.48 2.59
N LEU A 420 4.76 -5.47 1.96
CA LEU A 420 6.22 -5.64 2.04
C LEU A 420 6.97 -4.44 1.45
N LYS A 421 6.50 -3.91 0.32
CA LYS A 421 7.06 -2.68 -0.26
C LYS A 421 6.86 -1.48 0.67
N LEU A 422 5.69 -1.35 1.30
CA LEU A 422 5.43 -0.30 2.27
C LEU A 422 6.39 -0.35 3.46
N LYS A 423 6.75 -1.54 3.94
CA LYS A 423 7.77 -1.70 4.99
C LYS A 423 9.14 -1.19 4.55
N GLN A 424 9.57 -1.55 3.33
CA GLN A 424 10.83 -1.08 2.75
C GLN A 424 10.83 0.45 2.60
N GLU A 425 9.72 1.04 2.12
CA GLU A 425 9.57 2.48 2.01
C GLU A 425 9.58 3.18 3.38
N ALA A 426 8.99 2.57 4.41
CA ALA A 426 9.05 3.10 5.78
C ALA A 426 10.49 3.07 6.35
N GLU A 427 11.24 2.00 6.07
CA GLU A 427 12.65 1.90 6.43
C GLU A 427 13.52 2.95 5.72
N LEU A 428 13.31 3.13 4.41
CA LEU A 428 13.96 4.19 3.62
C LEU A 428 13.59 5.58 4.16
N ALA A 429 12.33 5.80 4.53
CA ALA A 429 11.88 7.07 5.08
C ALA A 429 12.59 7.41 6.40
N LEU A 430 12.80 6.42 7.28
CA LEU A 430 13.57 6.59 8.51
C LEU A 430 15.05 6.89 8.22
N HIS A 431 15.65 6.18 7.27
CA HIS A 431 17.04 6.43 6.87
C HIS A 431 17.22 7.84 6.29
N ILE A 432 16.26 8.32 5.48
CA ILE A 432 16.26 9.69 4.93
C ILE A 432 16.11 10.74 6.04
N LEU A 433 15.27 10.46 7.04
CA LEU A 433 15.13 11.34 8.22
C LEU A 433 16.41 11.39 9.06
N ASP A 434 17.05 10.24 9.30
CA ASP A 434 18.23 10.14 10.16
C ASP A 434 19.51 10.65 9.46
N GLY A 435 19.52 10.68 8.13
CA GLY A 435 20.66 11.13 7.32
C GLY A 435 20.95 12.65 7.34
N ASN A 436 20.14 13.47 8.04
CA ASN A 436 20.32 14.92 8.22
C ASN A 436 20.62 15.71 6.92
N ASN A 437 20.12 15.27 5.76
CA ASN A 437 20.31 15.96 4.49
C ASN A 437 19.32 17.13 4.33
N PHE A 438 19.77 18.24 3.72
CA PHE A 438 18.92 19.42 3.48
C PHE A 438 17.64 19.09 2.67
N ASN A 439 17.73 18.14 1.74
CA ASN A 439 16.63 17.77 0.85
C ASN A 439 15.70 16.67 1.41
N SER A 440 15.96 16.12 2.60
CA SER A 440 15.21 14.98 3.16
C SER A 440 13.71 15.21 3.19
N PHE A 441 13.25 16.40 3.59
CA PHE A 441 11.83 16.73 3.65
C PHE A 441 11.18 16.72 2.25
N SER A 442 11.86 17.29 1.25
CA SER A 442 11.37 17.35 -0.12
C SER A 442 11.18 15.96 -0.72
N SER A 443 12.13 15.05 -0.50
CA SER A 443 12.09 13.65 -0.95
C SER A 443 10.97 12.83 -0.27
N LEU A 444 10.56 13.20 0.94
CA LEU A 444 9.52 12.49 1.68
C LEU A 444 8.11 12.95 1.29
N PHE A 445 7.88 14.27 1.21
CA PHE A 445 6.53 14.84 1.18
C PHE A 445 6.21 15.65 -0.09
N LEU A 446 7.21 16.17 -0.81
CA LEU A 446 7.00 17.08 -1.95
C LEU A 446 7.20 16.39 -3.30
N MET A 447 8.15 15.46 -3.40
CA MET A 447 8.46 14.78 -4.65
C MET A 447 7.48 13.63 -4.92
N LYS A 448 6.72 13.76 -6.02
CA LYS A 448 5.86 12.68 -6.51
C LYS A 448 6.70 11.63 -7.22
N ILE A 449 6.58 10.37 -6.78
CA ILE A 449 7.21 9.21 -7.40
C ILE A 449 6.08 8.32 -7.94
N PRO A 450 5.65 8.51 -9.20
CA PRO A 450 4.59 7.70 -9.78
C PRO A 450 4.99 6.23 -9.89
N PHE A 451 4.01 5.32 -9.94
CA PHE A 451 4.24 3.88 -9.93
C PHE A 451 5.36 3.40 -10.87
N PRO A 452 5.43 3.79 -12.16
CA PRO A 452 6.47 3.29 -13.08
C PRO A 452 7.92 3.64 -12.70
N LEU A 453 8.13 4.68 -11.89
CA LEU A 453 9.48 5.15 -11.52
C LEU A 453 10.00 4.52 -10.22
N GLN A 454 9.18 3.71 -9.53
CA GLN A 454 9.55 3.10 -8.25
C GLN A 454 10.25 1.73 -8.39
N TYR A 455 10.25 1.17 -9.61
CA TYR A 455 10.65 -0.21 -9.87
C TYR A 455 11.74 -0.26 -10.94
N ASP A 456 12.60 -1.27 -10.85
CA ASP A 456 13.68 -1.51 -11.81
C ASP A 456 13.13 -2.12 -13.10
N ALA A 457 12.07 -2.93 -12.98
CA ALA A 457 11.36 -3.49 -14.12
C ALA A 457 9.83 -3.45 -13.92
N LEU A 458 9.11 -3.32 -15.03
CA LEU A 458 7.65 -3.38 -15.08
C LEU A 458 7.22 -4.49 -16.03
N ILE A 459 6.38 -5.39 -15.56
CA ILE A 459 5.74 -6.42 -16.37
C ILE A 459 4.30 -6.02 -16.61
N LYS A 460 3.93 -5.82 -17.87
CA LYS A 460 2.55 -5.54 -18.28
C LYS A 460 1.97 -6.77 -18.97
N LEU A 461 0.82 -7.22 -18.50
CA LEU A 461 0.03 -8.30 -19.08
C LEU A 461 -1.16 -7.72 -19.83
N ASN A 462 -1.40 -8.21 -21.05
CA ASN A 462 -2.51 -7.75 -21.86
C ASN A 462 -3.82 -8.44 -21.40
N VAL A 463 -4.92 -7.70 -21.40
CA VAL A 463 -6.26 -8.21 -20.98
C VAL A 463 -6.86 -9.20 -21.99
N GLU A 464 -6.30 -9.28 -23.20
CA GLU A 464 -6.73 -10.24 -24.23
C GLU A 464 -6.14 -11.63 -24.02
N ASP A 465 -5.21 -11.76 -23.08
CA ASP A 465 -4.68 -13.05 -22.68
C ASP A 465 -5.77 -13.90 -22.04
N LYS A 466 -5.85 -15.18 -22.46
CA LYS A 466 -6.72 -16.17 -21.81
C LYS A 466 -6.12 -16.53 -20.45
N PHE A 467 -6.41 -15.71 -19.43
CA PHE A 467 -6.14 -16.04 -18.01
C PHE A 467 -6.80 -17.36 -17.57
N SER A 468 -7.62 -18.00 -18.41
CA SER A 468 -8.09 -19.37 -18.30
C SER A 468 -6.97 -20.35 -17.93
N VAL A 469 -5.77 -20.24 -18.52
CA VAL A 469 -4.67 -21.19 -18.20
C VAL A 469 -4.18 -21.01 -16.76
N ILE A 470 -4.07 -19.77 -16.28
CA ILE A 470 -3.69 -19.50 -14.87
C ILE A 470 -4.81 -19.98 -13.94
N TYR A 471 -6.06 -19.68 -14.30
CA TYR A 471 -7.21 -20.15 -13.57
C TYR A 471 -7.23 -21.68 -13.48
N GLU A 472 -7.08 -22.41 -14.59
CA GLU A 472 -7.10 -23.87 -14.63
C GLU A 472 -6.07 -24.50 -13.69
N ASN A 473 -4.86 -23.93 -13.63
CA ASN A 473 -3.77 -24.39 -12.77
C ASN A 473 -3.98 -24.09 -11.28
N ALA A 474 -4.84 -23.14 -10.92
CA ALA A 474 -5.12 -22.84 -9.52
C ALA A 474 -5.84 -24.01 -8.84
N SER A 475 -5.52 -24.27 -7.58
CA SER A 475 -6.18 -25.32 -6.81
C SER A 475 -7.66 -25.00 -6.58
N GLN A 476 -8.48 -26.05 -6.46
CA GLN A 476 -9.92 -25.89 -6.23
C GLN A 476 -10.23 -25.09 -4.95
N ASP A 477 -9.47 -25.33 -3.88
CA ASP A 477 -9.62 -24.59 -2.62
C ASP A 477 -9.33 -23.09 -2.78
N ARG A 478 -8.29 -22.73 -3.56
CA ARG A 478 -7.96 -21.32 -3.83
C ARG A 478 -9.03 -20.67 -4.69
N LYS A 479 -9.47 -21.34 -5.76
CA LYS A 479 -10.58 -20.86 -6.59
C LYS A 479 -11.82 -20.58 -5.75
N TRP A 480 -12.13 -21.43 -4.76
CA TRP A 480 -13.26 -21.19 -3.84
C TRP A 480 -13.03 -20.02 -2.88
N LYS A 481 -11.84 -19.88 -2.28
CA LYS A 481 -11.52 -18.74 -1.38
C LYS A 481 -11.70 -17.38 -2.06
N TYR A 482 -11.41 -17.31 -3.36
CA TYR A 482 -11.55 -16.12 -4.21
C TYR A 482 -12.83 -16.11 -5.06
N TYR A 483 -13.83 -16.94 -4.74
CA TYR A 483 -15.06 -17.03 -5.52
C TYR A 483 -15.79 -15.67 -5.60
N GLY A 484 -16.06 -15.18 -6.82
CA GLY A 484 -16.57 -13.82 -7.07
C GLY A 484 -15.49 -12.74 -7.26
N PHE A 485 -14.22 -13.08 -7.02
CA PHE A 485 -13.05 -12.20 -7.08
C PHE A 485 -12.01 -12.74 -8.06
N TYR A 486 -12.41 -13.00 -9.31
CA TYR A 486 -11.57 -13.61 -10.34
C TYR A 486 -10.23 -12.88 -10.55
N ARG A 487 -10.25 -11.54 -10.59
CA ARG A 487 -9.03 -10.74 -10.80
C ARG A 487 -8.03 -10.89 -9.66
N ASP A 488 -8.49 -10.87 -8.41
CA ASP A 488 -7.64 -11.04 -7.24
C ASP A 488 -6.97 -12.43 -7.24
N LEU A 489 -7.72 -13.47 -7.63
CA LEU A 489 -7.16 -14.82 -7.81
C LEU A 489 -6.03 -14.83 -8.83
N ILE A 490 -6.28 -14.28 -10.03
CA ILE A 490 -5.30 -14.25 -11.10
C ILE A 490 -4.05 -13.47 -10.68
N ILE A 491 -4.21 -12.31 -10.06
CA ILE A 491 -3.09 -11.49 -9.60
C ILE A 491 -2.23 -12.24 -8.59
N ASN A 492 -2.85 -12.92 -7.62
CA ASN A 492 -2.13 -13.70 -6.61
C ASN A 492 -1.44 -14.92 -7.20
N GLU A 493 -2.07 -15.66 -8.11
CA GLU A 493 -1.45 -16.81 -8.78
C GLU A 493 -0.25 -16.39 -9.64
N ILE A 494 -0.35 -15.26 -10.34
CA ILE A 494 0.78 -14.70 -11.10
C ILE A 494 1.90 -14.25 -10.15
N ASN A 495 1.55 -13.64 -9.02
CA ASN A 495 2.54 -13.24 -8.03
C ASN A 495 3.28 -14.47 -7.45
N ASP A 496 2.56 -15.55 -7.14
CA ASP A 496 3.15 -16.82 -6.70
C ASP A 496 4.11 -17.41 -7.76
N ILE A 497 3.72 -17.37 -9.04
CA ILE A 497 4.57 -17.82 -10.15
C ILE A 497 5.83 -16.96 -10.27
N LEU A 498 5.69 -15.64 -10.16
CA LEU A 498 6.81 -14.69 -10.23
C LEU A 498 7.76 -14.84 -9.04
N ASN A 499 7.23 -14.92 -7.81
CA ASN A 499 8.02 -15.14 -6.60
C ASN A 499 8.77 -16.48 -6.66
N HIS A 500 8.12 -17.54 -7.15
CA HIS A 500 8.78 -18.84 -7.26
C HIS A 500 9.85 -18.87 -8.36
N GLY A 501 9.61 -18.20 -9.48
CA GLY A 501 10.53 -18.19 -10.62
C GLY A 501 11.72 -17.24 -10.48
N LEU A 502 11.50 -16.04 -9.93
CA LEU A 502 12.56 -15.05 -9.72
C LEU A 502 13.27 -15.22 -8.36
N ALA A 503 12.60 -15.83 -7.38
CA ALA A 503 13.16 -16.19 -6.07
C ALA A 503 13.98 -15.03 -5.45
N ASN A 504 15.21 -15.30 -5.00
CA ASN A 504 16.05 -14.33 -4.30
C ASN A 504 16.58 -13.18 -5.20
N ARG A 505 16.34 -13.23 -6.51
CA ARG A 505 16.79 -12.20 -7.48
C ARG A 505 16.01 -10.90 -7.37
N VAL A 506 14.88 -10.94 -6.67
CA VAL A 506 13.95 -9.82 -6.55
C VAL A 506 13.75 -9.50 -5.07
N SER A 507 13.72 -8.21 -4.75
CA SER A 507 13.47 -7.72 -3.39
C SER A 507 11.98 -7.43 -3.14
N SER A 508 11.24 -7.04 -4.17
CA SER A 508 9.78 -6.84 -4.07
C SER A 508 9.08 -7.01 -5.42
N ILE A 509 7.88 -7.61 -5.37
CA ILE A 509 6.95 -7.73 -6.50
C ILE A 509 5.62 -7.10 -6.09
N VAL A 510 5.24 -6.02 -6.77
CA VAL A 510 4.06 -5.22 -6.41
C VAL A 510 3.08 -5.22 -7.58
N PRO A 511 1.89 -5.81 -7.43
CA PRO A 511 0.85 -5.68 -8.44
C PRO A 511 0.28 -4.27 -8.43
N TYR A 512 -0.07 -3.80 -9.62
CA TYR A 512 -0.74 -2.54 -9.84
C TYR A 512 -1.73 -2.67 -10.99
N MET A 513 -2.96 -2.30 -10.70
CA MET A 513 -4.05 -2.28 -11.65
C MET A 513 -4.84 -1.01 -11.39
N CYS A 514 -4.71 -0.04 -12.29
CA CYS A 514 -5.54 1.17 -12.26
C CYS A 514 -6.69 0.97 -13.24
N CYS A 515 -7.91 1.12 -12.75
CA CYS A 515 -9.08 1.28 -13.61
C CYS A 515 -9.21 2.78 -13.86
N ASP A 516 -8.61 3.32 -14.91
CA ASP A 516 -8.81 4.73 -15.25
C ASP A 516 -10.31 5.00 -15.46
N GLU A 517 -10.90 5.81 -14.57
CA GLU A 517 -12.34 6.07 -14.52
C GLU A 517 -12.83 7.04 -15.61
N VAL A 518 -11.97 7.49 -16.52
CA VAL A 518 -12.24 8.65 -17.38
C VAL A 518 -12.66 8.29 -18.80
N GLU A 519 -12.52 7.05 -19.26
CA GLU A 519 -12.90 6.68 -20.63
C GLU A 519 -13.88 5.52 -20.65
N HIS A 520 -15.17 5.87 -20.68
CA HIS A 520 -16.29 4.95 -20.97
C HIS A 520 -16.21 4.25 -22.34
N ASN A 521 -15.11 4.37 -23.08
CA ASN A 521 -14.87 3.64 -24.32
C ASN A 521 -13.41 3.20 -24.39
N SER A 522 -13.17 1.88 -24.34
CA SER A 522 -12.01 1.14 -24.87
C SER A 522 -10.76 0.84 -24.02
N ASN A 523 -10.49 1.47 -22.87
CA ASN A 523 -9.32 1.05 -22.07
C ASN A 523 -9.65 -0.13 -21.14
N LYS A 524 -9.38 -1.34 -21.64
CA LYS A 524 -9.40 -2.58 -20.84
C LYS A 524 -8.33 -2.46 -19.73
N PRO A 525 -8.63 -2.86 -18.48
CA PRO A 525 -7.73 -2.62 -17.36
C PRO A 525 -6.52 -3.56 -17.41
N ASN A 526 -5.33 -3.04 -17.70
CA ASN A 526 -4.09 -3.84 -17.78
C ASN A 526 -3.56 -4.18 -16.37
N ILE A 527 -3.11 -5.42 -16.18
CA ILE A 527 -2.43 -5.83 -14.95
C ILE A 527 -0.93 -5.55 -15.13
N THR A 528 -0.36 -4.74 -14.25
CA THR A 528 1.07 -4.43 -14.23
C THR A 528 1.70 -4.92 -12.94
N PHE A 529 2.91 -5.47 -13.00
CA PHE A 529 3.72 -5.80 -11.83
C PHE A 529 4.99 -4.97 -11.83
N GLY A 530 5.26 -4.28 -10.73
CA GLY A 530 6.52 -3.60 -10.46
C GLY A 530 7.48 -4.55 -9.76
N ILE A 531 8.72 -4.58 -10.22
CA ILE A 531 9.78 -5.47 -9.73
C ILE A 531 10.99 -4.64 -9.34
N ASN A 532 11.47 -4.82 -8.10
CA ASN A 532 12.78 -4.34 -7.67
C ASN A 532 13.76 -5.51 -7.63
N LEU A 533 14.89 -5.37 -8.32
CA LEU A 533 15.92 -6.40 -8.39
C LEU A 533 16.78 -6.36 -7.12
N ASN A 534 17.20 -7.54 -6.66
CA ASN A 534 18.18 -7.64 -5.58
C ASN A 534 19.59 -7.63 -6.19
N PRO A 535 20.41 -6.58 -6.00
CA PRO A 535 21.72 -6.46 -6.65
C PRO A 535 22.67 -7.61 -6.30
N GLU A 536 22.51 -8.26 -5.15
CA GLU A 536 23.37 -9.37 -4.73
C GLU A 536 23.13 -10.66 -5.53
N PHE A 537 21.87 -10.90 -5.95
CA PHE A 537 21.48 -12.17 -6.58
C PHE A 537 20.97 -12.03 -8.01
N ALA A 538 20.55 -10.83 -8.44
CA ALA A 538 19.90 -10.60 -9.73
C ALA A 538 20.75 -11.12 -10.92
N PHE A 539 22.06 -10.91 -10.87
CA PHE A 539 23.00 -11.26 -11.94
C PHE A 539 23.61 -12.66 -11.83
N ASN A 540 23.14 -13.48 -10.87
CA ASN A 540 23.69 -14.81 -10.66
C ASN A 540 23.35 -15.73 -11.84
N VAL A 541 24.36 -16.36 -12.42
CA VAL A 541 24.19 -17.24 -13.60
C VAL A 541 23.56 -18.59 -13.23
N ILE A 542 23.63 -18.96 -11.95
CA ILE A 542 23.18 -20.24 -11.42
C ILE A 542 22.02 -19.98 -10.44
N GLU A 543 20.91 -20.67 -10.63
CA GLU A 543 19.86 -20.82 -9.62
C GLU A 543 20.11 -22.11 -8.84
N ARG A 544 20.37 -22.00 -7.53
CA ARG A 544 20.60 -23.16 -6.68
C ARG A 544 19.26 -23.73 -6.22
N GLY A 545 18.96 -24.96 -6.63
CA GLY A 545 17.81 -25.71 -6.16
C GLY A 545 18.10 -26.55 -4.91
N PRO A 546 17.21 -27.49 -4.57
CA PRO A 546 17.33 -28.32 -3.37
C PRO A 546 18.51 -29.31 -3.46
N PRO A 547 19.06 -29.74 -2.30
CA PRO A 547 20.10 -30.75 -2.25
C PRO A 547 19.56 -32.13 -2.66
N GLU A 548 20.46 -32.99 -3.17
CA GLU A 548 20.13 -34.33 -3.69
C GLU A 548 19.35 -35.20 -2.69
N GLY A 549 19.62 -35.05 -1.39
CA GLY A 549 18.96 -35.83 -0.33
C GLY A 549 17.44 -35.62 -0.23
N ASN A 550 16.88 -34.55 -0.80
CA ASN A 550 15.44 -34.28 -0.76
C ASN A 550 14.78 -34.55 -2.12
N GLN A 551 14.58 -35.83 -2.45
CA GLN A 551 14.01 -36.27 -3.73
C GLN A 551 12.66 -35.63 -4.06
N ALA A 552 11.80 -35.37 -3.07
CA ALA A 552 10.50 -34.74 -3.28
C ALA A 552 10.64 -33.27 -3.73
N ALA A 553 11.56 -32.52 -3.11
CA ALA A 553 11.83 -31.14 -3.51
C ALA A 553 12.52 -31.07 -4.87
N VAL A 554 13.43 -32.00 -5.18
CA VAL A 554 14.10 -32.08 -6.48
C VAL A 554 13.08 -32.31 -7.60
N LYS A 555 12.14 -33.26 -7.43
CA LYS A 555 11.07 -33.49 -8.42
C LYS A 555 10.24 -32.24 -8.69
N LYS A 556 9.80 -31.53 -7.64
CA LYS A 556 9.06 -30.27 -7.79
C LYS A 556 9.87 -29.21 -8.55
N PHE A 557 11.16 -29.10 -8.26
CA PHE A 557 12.06 -28.16 -8.94
C PHE A 557 12.24 -28.52 -10.42
N GLN A 558 12.42 -29.80 -10.74
CA GLN A 558 12.51 -30.33 -12.11
C GLN A 558 11.21 -30.11 -12.90
N GLU A 559 10.06 -30.38 -12.26
CA GLU A 559 8.73 -30.14 -12.84
C GLU A 559 8.48 -28.65 -13.11
N PHE A 560 9.02 -27.76 -12.28
CA PHE A 560 8.89 -26.31 -12.46
C PHE A 560 9.71 -25.80 -13.65
N TRP A 561 10.99 -26.20 -13.74
CA TRP A 561 11.96 -25.70 -14.73
C TRP A 561 12.07 -26.55 -16.02
N LYS A 562 11.36 -27.67 -16.11
CA LYS A 562 11.13 -28.52 -17.29
C LYS A 562 12.30 -28.57 -18.29
N GLY A 563 13.36 -29.31 -17.95
CA GLY A 563 14.48 -29.58 -18.85
C GLY A 563 15.61 -28.55 -18.83
N LEU A 564 15.49 -27.47 -18.04
CA LEU A 564 16.60 -26.53 -17.77
C LEU A 564 17.45 -26.91 -16.56
N THR A 565 17.10 -27.97 -15.85
CA THR A 565 17.79 -28.40 -14.63
C THR A 565 18.95 -29.33 -14.94
N SER A 566 19.99 -29.25 -14.12
CA SER A 566 21.15 -30.13 -14.17
C SER A 566 21.72 -30.31 -12.77
N PHE A 567 22.30 -31.48 -12.50
CA PHE A 567 23.03 -31.69 -11.25
C PHE A 567 24.41 -31.05 -11.32
N ARG A 568 24.77 -30.28 -10.29
CA ARG A 568 26.09 -29.65 -10.20
C ARG A 568 26.71 -29.84 -8.81
N ARG A 569 27.99 -30.21 -8.81
CA ARG A 569 28.84 -30.21 -7.62
C ARG A 569 29.49 -28.84 -7.45
N PHE A 570 29.42 -28.30 -6.24
CA PHE A 570 29.99 -27.00 -5.87
C PHE A 570 31.38 -27.16 -5.22
N GLN A 571 32.10 -26.05 -5.05
CA GLN A 571 33.44 -26.03 -4.43
C GLN A 571 33.43 -26.49 -2.97
N ASP A 572 32.30 -26.32 -2.29
CA ASP A 572 32.04 -26.80 -0.92
C ASP A 572 31.73 -28.31 -0.86
N SER A 573 31.94 -29.06 -1.96
CA SER A 573 31.57 -30.48 -2.15
C SER A 573 30.08 -30.79 -2.12
N SER A 574 29.22 -29.79 -1.93
CA SER A 574 27.76 -29.98 -1.96
C SER A 574 27.28 -30.29 -3.38
N VAL A 575 26.26 -31.14 -3.47
CA VAL A 575 25.59 -31.49 -4.73
C VAL A 575 24.14 -31.03 -4.63
N ALA A 576 23.71 -30.23 -5.60
CA ALA A 576 22.33 -29.78 -5.71
C ALA A 576 21.88 -29.76 -7.16
N GLU A 577 20.57 -29.82 -7.34
CA GLU A 577 19.94 -29.55 -8.63
C GLU A 577 20.04 -28.05 -8.91
N VAL A 578 20.46 -27.65 -10.12
CA VAL A 578 20.64 -26.24 -10.47
C VAL A 578 20.06 -25.93 -11.85
N VAL A 579 19.65 -24.67 -12.02
CA VAL A 579 19.40 -24.11 -13.35
C VAL A 579 20.59 -23.25 -13.74
N TYR A 580 21.13 -23.51 -14.92
CA TYR A 580 22.23 -22.73 -15.47
C TYR A 580 21.74 -21.88 -16.64
N PHE A 581 21.80 -20.56 -16.49
CA PHE A 581 21.50 -19.63 -17.57
C PHE A 581 22.74 -19.43 -18.42
N GLN A 582 22.67 -19.73 -19.71
CA GLN A 582 23.84 -19.54 -20.59
C GLN A 582 24.08 -18.04 -20.83
N CYS A 583 25.13 -17.49 -20.23
CA CYS A 583 25.53 -16.08 -20.39
C CYS A 583 26.95 -16.00 -20.94
N ARG A 584 27.15 -15.26 -22.04
CA ARG A 584 28.48 -15.01 -22.62
C ARG A 584 28.98 -13.61 -22.35
N THR A 585 28.06 -12.67 -22.16
CA THR A 585 28.31 -11.25 -21.92
C THR A 585 27.71 -10.79 -20.60
N LEU A 586 28.16 -9.64 -20.08
CA LEU A 586 27.56 -8.98 -18.93
C LEU A 586 26.15 -8.47 -19.23
N GLN A 587 25.88 -8.07 -20.47
CA GLN A 587 24.52 -7.82 -20.96
C GLN A 587 23.62 -9.05 -20.80
N ASP A 588 24.09 -10.25 -21.13
CA ASP A 588 23.32 -11.49 -20.94
C ASP A 588 23.02 -11.73 -19.46
N LYS A 589 23.97 -11.41 -18.57
CA LYS A 589 23.74 -11.53 -17.11
C LYS A 589 22.66 -10.58 -16.62
N ARG A 590 22.63 -9.34 -17.13
CA ARG A 590 21.57 -8.37 -16.80
C ARG A 590 20.21 -8.80 -17.35
N ASN A 591 20.17 -9.51 -18.47
CA ASN A 591 18.93 -10.03 -19.07
C ASN A 591 18.46 -11.37 -18.47
N ILE A 592 19.11 -11.93 -17.45
CA ILE A 592 18.68 -13.22 -16.85
C ILE A 592 17.24 -13.17 -16.37
N PHE A 593 16.81 -12.08 -15.72
CA PHE A 593 15.43 -11.96 -15.24
C PHE A 593 14.43 -12.03 -16.39
N LEU A 594 14.76 -11.46 -17.56
CA LEU A 594 13.91 -11.54 -18.75
C LEU A 594 13.86 -12.95 -19.33
N ASN A 595 14.99 -13.64 -19.39
CA ASN A 595 15.03 -15.03 -19.84
C ASN A 595 14.15 -15.93 -18.95
N ILE A 596 14.12 -15.66 -17.64
CA ILE A 596 13.21 -16.33 -16.70
C ILE A 596 11.75 -15.98 -17.02
N LEU A 597 11.43 -14.71 -17.21
CA LEU A 597 10.06 -14.28 -17.53
C LEU A 597 9.56 -14.88 -18.85
N GLU A 598 10.39 -14.85 -19.90
CA GLU A 598 10.08 -15.50 -21.18
C GLU A 598 9.90 -17.01 -21.00
N PHE A 599 10.71 -17.67 -20.18
CA PHE A 599 10.50 -19.09 -19.88
C PHE A 599 9.14 -19.33 -19.18
N LEU A 600 8.82 -18.55 -18.16
CA LEU A 600 7.59 -18.71 -17.39
C LEU A 600 6.34 -18.46 -18.24
N PHE A 601 6.31 -17.39 -19.02
CA PHE A 601 5.08 -16.95 -19.69
C PHE A 601 5.04 -17.21 -21.20
N ASN A 602 6.16 -17.51 -21.87
CA ASN A 602 6.08 -17.99 -23.26
C ASN A 602 5.99 -19.52 -23.32
N LYS A 603 6.69 -20.24 -22.42
CA LYS A 603 6.76 -21.71 -22.48
C LYS A 603 5.79 -22.41 -21.54
N LYS A 604 5.54 -21.86 -20.34
CA LYS A 604 4.74 -22.56 -19.31
C LYS A 604 3.30 -22.06 -19.22
N TYR A 605 3.09 -20.74 -19.21
CA TYR A 605 1.77 -20.11 -19.20
C TYR A 605 1.68 -19.17 -20.39
N PRO A 606 1.33 -19.65 -21.60
CA PRO A 606 1.41 -18.87 -22.85
C PRO A 606 0.58 -17.57 -22.78
N LEU A 607 1.22 -16.50 -22.29
CA LEU A 607 0.67 -15.16 -22.06
C LEU A 607 1.59 -14.15 -22.74
N GLU A 608 1.02 -13.12 -23.36
CA GLU A 608 1.81 -12.07 -23.99
C GLU A 608 2.32 -11.05 -22.96
N LEU A 609 3.60 -11.17 -22.60
CA LEU A 609 4.27 -10.23 -21.72
C LEU A 609 4.82 -9.02 -22.48
N LYS A 610 4.61 -7.82 -21.94
CA LYS A 610 5.40 -6.63 -22.26
C LYS A 610 6.25 -6.25 -21.06
N VAL A 611 7.57 -6.34 -21.18
CA VAL A 611 8.49 -5.97 -20.10
C VAL A 611 9.20 -4.65 -20.38
N VAL A 612 9.23 -3.77 -19.39
CA VAL A 612 10.04 -2.55 -19.34
C VAL A 612 11.14 -2.74 -18.31
N GLY A 613 12.41 -2.54 -18.68
CA GLY A 613 13.57 -2.72 -17.80
C GLY A 613 14.91 -2.87 -18.52
N ASN A 614 14.93 -3.37 -19.77
CA ASN A 614 16.18 -3.58 -20.52
C ASN A 614 16.28 -2.79 -21.83
N GLN A 615 15.40 -1.81 -22.06
CA GLN A 615 15.36 -1.04 -23.30
C GLN A 615 16.71 -0.36 -23.60
N LEU A 616 17.41 0.08 -22.55
CA LEU A 616 18.73 0.71 -22.66
C LEU A 616 19.81 -0.26 -23.18
N GLU A 617 19.68 -1.57 -22.94
CA GLU A 617 20.66 -2.56 -23.45
C GLU A 617 20.72 -2.58 -24.97
N LYS A 618 19.61 -2.30 -25.66
CA LYS A 618 19.59 -2.20 -27.13
C LYS A 618 20.33 -0.96 -27.62
N VAL A 619 20.24 0.14 -26.87
CA VAL A 619 20.89 1.43 -27.21
C VAL A 619 22.39 1.37 -26.93
N LEU A 620 22.80 0.69 -25.86
CA LEU A 620 24.20 0.55 -25.46
C LEU A 620 24.99 -0.45 -26.34
N LYS A 621 24.30 -1.26 -27.14
CA LYS A 621 24.94 -2.24 -28.01
C LYS A 621 25.58 -1.55 -29.21
N LEU A 622 26.88 -1.76 -29.41
CA LEU A 622 27.62 -1.23 -30.55
C LEU A 622 27.52 -2.20 -31.73
N GLU A 623 26.58 -1.94 -32.66
CA GLU A 623 26.30 -2.83 -33.80
C GLU A 623 27.41 -2.83 -34.87
N ASN A 624 28.23 -1.77 -34.93
CA ASN A 624 29.18 -1.55 -36.02
C ASN A 624 30.62 -2.01 -35.72
N THR A 625 30.88 -2.71 -34.61
CA THR A 625 32.22 -3.20 -34.24
C THR A 625 32.32 -4.72 -34.37
N ILE A 626 33.17 -5.20 -35.28
CA ILE A 626 33.50 -6.63 -35.38
C ILE A 626 34.67 -6.90 -34.44
N VAL A 627 34.44 -7.75 -33.45
CA VAL A 627 35.40 -8.06 -32.38
C VAL A 627 35.47 -9.57 -32.20
N HIS A 628 36.68 -10.09 -31.99
CA HIS A 628 36.95 -11.54 -31.87
C HIS A 628 36.53 -12.13 -30.51
N PHE A 629 35.63 -11.48 -29.78
CA PHE A 629 35.16 -11.90 -28.48
C PHE A 629 33.67 -11.58 -28.31
N PRO A 630 32.95 -12.30 -27.42
CA PRO A 630 31.56 -11.98 -27.14
C PRO A 630 31.46 -10.55 -26.63
N THR A 631 30.71 -9.71 -27.35
CA THR A 631 30.49 -8.31 -26.96
C THR A 631 29.01 -8.02 -26.88
N GLY A 632 28.60 -7.50 -25.73
CA GLY A 632 27.28 -6.91 -25.53
C GLY A 632 27.39 -5.39 -25.54
N THR A 633 27.53 -4.82 -24.34
CA THR A 633 27.67 -3.39 -24.06
C THR A 633 29.13 -2.91 -23.95
N ASN A 634 30.08 -3.69 -24.49
CA ASN A 634 31.53 -3.42 -24.50
C ASN A 634 32.25 -3.35 -23.14
N GLU A 635 31.58 -3.75 -22.06
CA GLU A 635 32.20 -3.89 -20.74
C GLU A 635 33.28 -4.99 -20.74
N GLU A 636 33.13 -6.03 -21.56
CA GLU A 636 34.15 -7.08 -21.73
C GLU A 636 35.45 -6.52 -22.34
N ALA A 637 35.33 -5.53 -23.23
CA ALA A 637 36.49 -4.85 -23.80
C ALA A 637 37.22 -4.06 -22.71
N CYS A 638 36.49 -3.38 -21.83
CA CYS A 638 37.06 -2.64 -20.70
C CYS A 638 37.80 -3.58 -19.73
N LEU A 639 37.23 -4.74 -19.41
CA LEU A 639 37.90 -5.74 -18.58
C LEU A 639 39.19 -6.24 -19.25
N LYS A 640 39.16 -6.49 -20.57
CA LYS A 640 40.36 -6.87 -21.33
C LYS A 640 41.43 -5.78 -21.33
N ILE A 641 41.05 -4.52 -21.50
CA ILE A 641 41.98 -3.38 -21.42
C ILE A 641 42.64 -3.35 -20.02
N LYS A 642 41.87 -3.54 -18.95
CA LYS A 642 42.42 -3.62 -17.58
C LYS A 642 43.41 -4.77 -17.40
N HIS A 643 43.13 -5.94 -18.00
CA HIS A 643 44.06 -7.06 -17.98
C HIS A 643 45.35 -6.76 -18.76
N ILE A 644 45.23 -6.21 -19.98
CA ILE A 644 46.38 -5.80 -20.80
C ILE A 644 47.22 -4.74 -20.09
N TYR A 645 46.58 -3.75 -19.46
CA TYR A 645 47.25 -2.73 -18.67
C TYR A 645 48.00 -3.32 -17.47
N SER A 646 47.39 -4.28 -16.76
CA SER A 646 48.05 -5.00 -15.66
C SER A 646 49.28 -5.77 -16.14
N ASP A 647 49.20 -6.42 -17.31
CA ASP A 647 50.33 -7.16 -17.88
C ASP A 647 51.42 -6.21 -18.39
N LEU A 648 51.06 -5.10 -19.04
CA LEU A 648 51.99 -4.03 -19.40
C LEU A 648 52.71 -3.47 -18.17
N ASN A 649 51.99 -3.24 -17.08
CA ASN A 649 52.57 -2.77 -15.83
C ASN A 649 53.58 -3.74 -15.24
N LYS A 650 53.32 -5.05 -15.31
CA LYS A 650 54.30 -6.08 -14.90
C LYS A 650 55.55 -6.02 -15.77
N ILE A 651 55.37 -5.89 -17.10
CA ILE A 651 56.50 -5.80 -18.05
C ILE A 651 57.34 -4.56 -17.74
N LEU A 652 56.71 -3.38 -17.64
CA LEU A 652 57.39 -2.12 -17.36
C LEU A 652 58.18 -2.16 -16.05
N ARG A 653 57.60 -2.74 -14.99
CA ARG A 653 58.29 -2.88 -13.69
C ARG A 653 59.47 -3.84 -13.72
N ASN A 654 59.46 -4.82 -14.64
CA ASN A 654 60.54 -5.80 -14.79
C ASN A 654 61.66 -5.34 -15.74
N LEU A 655 61.55 -4.14 -16.33
CA LEU A 655 62.61 -3.60 -17.20
C LEU A 655 63.79 -3.11 -16.35
N GLU A 656 64.99 -3.61 -16.66
CA GLU A 656 66.24 -3.13 -16.09
C GLU A 656 66.62 -1.78 -16.72
N LEU A 657 66.11 -0.69 -16.13
CA LEU A 657 66.40 0.69 -16.53
C LEU A 657 67.37 1.35 -15.54
N PRO A 658 68.14 2.37 -15.97
CA PRO A 658 69.02 3.14 -15.08
C PRO A 658 68.26 3.84 -13.94
N LEU A 659 66.96 4.09 -14.12
CA LEU A 659 66.05 4.62 -13.12
C LEU A 659 64.86 3.67 -12.97
N ILE A 660 64.50 3.34 -11.73
CA ILE A 660 63.40 2.44 -11.41
C ILE A 660 62.08 3.16 -11.67
N ILE A 661 61.15 2.50 -12.37
CA ILE A 661 59.78 3.01 -12.56
C ILE A 661 59.03 2.91 -11.24
N THR A 662 58.66 4.06 -10.66
CA THR A 662 58.00 4.13 -9.34
C THR A 662 56.49 3.95 -9.41
N ASN A 663 55.82 4.57 -10.38
CA ASN A 663 54.38 4.46 -10.56
C ASN A 663 53.98 4.55 -12.04
N VAL A 664 52.98 3.77 -12.42
CA VAL A 664 52.30 3.85 -13.71
C VAL A 664 50.82 3.93 -13.38
N GLN A 665 50.18 5.04 -13.75
CA GLN A 665 48.79 5.31 -13.45
C GLN A 665 48.04 5.60 -14.74
N ALA A 666 46.94 4.89 -14.96
CA ALA A 666 46.01 5.19 -16.02
C ALA A 666 45.17 6.42 -15.63
N THR A 667 45.07 7.39 -16.54
CA THR A 667 44.25 8.61 -16.38
C THR A 667 42.99 8.59 -17.26
N SER A 668 42.78 7.50 -18.01
CA SER A 668 41.56 7.27 -18.77
C SER A 668 40.42 6.89 -17.82
N ASP A 669 39.18 7.21 -18.21
CA ASP A 669 37.97 6.77 -17.51
C ASP A 669 37.78 5.24 -17.52
N THR A 670 38.57 4.52 -18.33
CA THR A 670 38.54 3.05 -18.52
C THR A 670 39.78 2.32 -18.00
#